data_AF-A0AAW2J6J3-F1
#
_entry.id   AF-A0AAW2J6J3-F1
#
_cell.length_a   1.000
_cell.length_b   1.000
_cell.length_c   1.000
_cell.angle_alpha   90.00
_cell.angle_beta   90.00
_cell.angle_gamma   90.00
#
_symmetry.space_group_name_H-M   'P 1'
#
loop_
_entity.id
_entity.type
_entity.pdbx_description
1 polymer ?
#
loop_
_entity_poly.entity_id
_entity_poly.type
_entity_poly.pdbx_seq_one_letter_code
_entity_poly.pdbx_strand_id
1 'polypeptide(L)'
;MDLLIGVLVLACLYSFVSPDAQGDALYALKISLNASSNQLTDWNQNQVNPCTWSKVICDGNNVTTVTLSNMGFSGTLSPRIGILKMLTTLQLQGNGITGKIPEEFGNLTSLTMLDLENNRLTGDIPSSLGNLKRLTFLILSQNNLSGQIPDSLSSLPNLVNIQLASNSLSGQIPEHLFKISKYNFTGNQLNCGINSGRSCVSENGGGSSKSKTGMIIGIVGALLVILLLGGLLLLFLWKGRHKGYRREVFVDVAGEVDRRIEFGQLKRFAWRELQLATDNFSEKNVLGQGGFGKVYKGVLADNTKVAVKRLTDFESPGGDTAFQREVEMISVAVHRNLLRLIGFCTTPTERLLVYPFMQNLSVASRLRELKPGEPVLDWPTRKCVALGTARGLEDVKAANVLLDEDFEAVVGDFGLAKLVDVRKTNVTTQVRGTMGHIAPEYLSTGKSSEKTDVFGYGIMLLELVTGQRAIDFSRLEEEDDVLLLDHVKKLQREKKLDAIVDRNLNRNYNIHEVEMMIQVALLCTQSSPEDRPAMSEVVRMLEGEGLAERWEEWQHVEVTRRQEYERLQRRFDWERTQFTTRTPSSCLEDDKVGFYRTLIVQDIHKPFAMNRVLVLDFRLQMVPAHVMWGHFWDYKLLIEVFISYFRGSSSSADGIEFTTI
;
A
#
# COMPACT_ATOMS: atom_id res chain seq x y z
N MET A 1 10.54 8.87 -35.59
CA MET A 1 10.62 7.72 -34.66
C MET A 1 10.03 8.09 -33.30
N ASP A 2 10.29 9.29 -32.78
CA ASP A 2 9.80 9.73 -31.46
C ASP A 2 8.28 9.93 -31.37
N LEU A 3 7.62 10.35 -32.46
CA LEU A 3 6.16 10.44 -32.50
C LEU A 3 5.48 9.05 -32.51
N LEU A 4 6.14 8.05 -33.13
CA LEU A 4 5.64 6.67 -33.21
C LEU A 4 5.81 5.96 -31.87
N ILE A 5 6.92 6.22 -31.17
CA ILE A 5 7.19 5.76 -29.81
C ILE A 5 6.24 6.44 -28.82
N GLY A 6 5.95 7.74 -28.98
CA GLY A 6 4.97 8.46 -28.18
C GLY A 6 3.55 7.90 -28.32
N VAL A 7 3.12 7.58 -29.55
CA VAL A 7 1.81 6.94 -29.80
C VAL A 7 1.76 5.50 -29.30
N LEU A 8 2.86 4.73 -29.40
CA LEU A 8 2.96 3.38 -28.84
C LEU A 8 2.98 3.38 -27.30
N VAL A 9 3.62 4.37 -26.67
CA VAL A 9 3.61 4.53 -25.20
C VAL A 9 2.24 5.00 -24.71
N LEU A 10 1.57 5.92 -25.42
CA LEU A 10 0.17 6.29 -25.12
C LEU A 10 -0.80 5.13 -25.37
N ALA A 11 -0.63 4.33 -26.42
CA ALA A 11 -1.43 3.14 -26.68
C ALA A 11 -1.20 2.04 -25.62
N CYS A 12 0.04 1.86 -25.17
CA CYS A 12 0.39 0.98 -24.05
C CYS A 12 -0.16 1.49 -22.71
N LEU A 13 -0.10 2.79 -22.44
CA LEU A 13 -0.67 3.40 -21.23
C LEU A 13 -2.22 3.33 -21.22
N TYR A 14 -2.87 3.36 -22.39
CA TYR A 14 -4.30 3.07 -22.53
C TYR A 14 -4.65 1.58 -22.37
N SER A 15 -3.71 0.66 -22.58
CA SER A 15 -3.94 -0.79 -22.37
C SER A 15 -3.59 -1.28 -20.96
N PHE A 16 -3.01 -0.43 -20.10
CA PHE A 16 -2.83 -0.70 -18.67
C PHE A 16 -3.93 -0.09 -17.78
N VAL A 17 -4.97 0.45 -18.38
CA VAL A 17 -6.21 0.84 -17.68
C VAL A 17 -7.26 -0.22 -17.99
N SER A 18 -7.37 -1.22 -17.11
CA SER A 18 -8.62 -1.96 -16.95
C SER A 18 -9.01 -1.94 -15.48
N PRO A 19 -9.58 -0.82 -14.97
CA PRO A 19 -10.68 -0.95 -14.02
C PRO A 19 -11.63 -2.01 -14.59
N ASP A 20 -12.14 -2.92 -13.77
CA ASP A 20 -12.96 -4.08 -14.16
C ASP A 20 -13.76 -3.88 -15.47
N ALA A 21 -13.09 -4.15 -16.60
CA ALA A 21 -13.56 -3.71 -17.91
C ALA A 21 -14.79 -4.52 -18.33
N GLN A 22 -14.96 -5.69 -17.71
CA GLN A 22 -16.10 -6.56 -17.89
C GLN A 22 -17.32 -6.00 -17.17
N GLY A 23 -17.18 -5.60 -15.90
CA GLY A 23 -18.23 -4.92 -15.14
C GLY A 23 -18.66 -3.61 -15.81
N ASP A 24 -17.71 -2.79 -16.25
CA ASP A 24 -17.98 -1.55 -16.96
C ASP A 24 -18.74 -1.75 -18.28
N ALA A 25 -18.37 -2.77 -19.06
CA ALA A 25 -19.05 -3.10 -20.32
C ALA A 25 -20.49 -3.53 -20.07
N LEU A 26 -20.73 -4.36 -19.06
CA LEU A 26 -22.06 -4.84 -18.69
C LEU A 26 -22.92 -3.74 -18.05
N TYR A 27 -22.34 -2.86 -17.24
CA TYR A 27 -23.05 -1.71 -16.69
C TYR A 27 -23.42 -0.69 -17.78
N ALA A 28 -22.52 -0.44 -18.73
CA ALA A 28 -22.84 0.36 -19.92
C ALA A 28 -23.96 -0.28 -20.75
N LEU A 29 -23.98 -1.61 -20.87
CA LEU A 29 -25.07 -2.33 -21.51
C LEU A 29 -26.40 -2.10 -20.77
N LYS A 30 -26.44 -2.24 -19.44
CA LYS A 30 -27.64 -1.97 -18.64
C LYS A 30 -28.21 -0.57 -18.89
N ILE A 31 -27.36 0.46 -18.88
CA ILE A 31 -27.77 1.84 -19.15
C ILE A 31 -28.31 1.95 -20.58
N SER A 32 -27.59 1.41 -21.56
CA SER A 32 -28.00 1.49 -22.97
C SER A 32 -29.33 0.80 -23.24
N LEU A 33 -29.64 -0.30 -22.53
CA LEU A 33 -30.88 -1.05 -22.65
C LEU A 33 -32.10 -0.31 -22.06
N ASN A 34 -31.89 0.84 -21.41
CA ASN A 34 -32.93 1.58 -20.69
C ASN A 34 -33.62 0.71 -19.63
N ALA A 35 -32.83 -0.01 -18.84
CA ALA A 35 -33.33 -0.83 -17.74
C ALA A 35 -33.96 0.06 -16.65
N SER A 36 -35.16 -0.28 -16.20
CA SER A 36 -35.84 0.44 -15.12
C SER A 36 -35.21 0.14 -13.74
N SER A 37 -35.52 0.95 -12.73
CA SER A 37 -34.88 0.89 -11.41
C SER A 37 -35.07 -0.44 -10.66
N ASN A 38 -36.08 -1.24 -11.02
CA ASN A 38 -36.35 -2.57 -10.46
C ASN A 38 -35.75 -3.71 -11.30
N GLN A 39 -35.06 -3.42 -12.41
CA GLN A 39 -34.45 -4.41 -13.29
C GLN A 39 -32.93 -4.40 -13.15
N LEU A 40 -32.33 -5.60 -13.08
CA LEU A 40 -30.88 -5.78 -12.91
C LEU A 40 -30.35 -4.98 -11.71
N THR A 41 -31.05 -5.03 -10.57
CA THR A 41 -30.76 -4.17 -9.40
C THR A 41 -29.35 -4.36 -8.85
N ASP A 42 -28.80 -5.57 -8.98
CA ASP A 42 -27.46 -5.96 -8.57
C ASP A 42 -26.36 -5.63 -9.58
N TRP A 43 -26.71 -5.33 -10.85
CA TRP A 43 -25.77 -4.79 -11.84
C TRP A 43 -25.45 -3.34 -11.50
N ASN A 44 -24.45 -3.16 -10.65
CA ASN A 44 -24.07 -1.85 -10.13
C ASN A 44 -22.60 -1.55 -10.39
N GLN A 45 -22.32 -0.30 -10.72
CA GLN A 45 -20.98 0.19 -11.05
C GLN A 45 -19.97 0.08 -9.89
N ASN A 46 -20.44 -0.19 -8.67
CA ASN A 46 -19.65 -0.24 -7.44
C ASN A 46 -19.30 -1.69 -7.01
N GLN A 47 -19.84 -2.72 -7.67
CA GLN A 47 -19.54 -4.14 -7.44
C GLN A 47 -18.63 -4.65 -8.56
N VAL A 48 -17.33 -4.69 -8.25
CA VAL A 48 -16.21 -4.90 -9.19
C VAL A 48 -16.02 -6.39 -9.58
N ASN A 49 -17.06 -7.21 -9.43
CA ASN A 49 -17.05 -8.56 -9.94
C ASN A 49 -18.41 -8.88 -10.58
N PRO A 50 -18.52 -8.79 -11.93
CA PRO A 50 -19.78 -9.05 -12.62
C PRO A 50 -20.25 -10.49 -12.47
N CYS A 51 -19.39 -11.41 -12.02
CA CYS A 51 -19.76 -12.80 -11.75
C CYS A 51 -20.69 -12.97 -10.53
N THR A 52 -20.84 -11.91 -9.73
CA THR A 52 -21.82 -11.88 -8.63
C THR A 52 -23.18 -11.33 -9.07
N TRP A 53 -23.27 -10.82 -10.29
CA TRP A 53 -24.49 -10.21 -10.80
C TRP A 53 -25.45 -11.27 -11.35
N SER A 54 -26.73 -11.06 -11.12
CA SER A 54 -27.82 -11.87 -11.66
C SER A 54 -27.71 -11.96 -13.17
N LYS A 55 -28.05 -13.11 -13.76
CA LYS A 55 -28.01 -13.29 -15.22
C LYS A 55 -26.62 -13.19 -15.87
N VAL A 56 -25.55 -13.16 -15.08
CA VAL A 56 -24.16 -13.29 -15.53
C VAL A 56 -23.61 -14.63 -15.01
N ILE A 57 -22.95 -15.39 -15.88
CA ILE A 57 -22.21 -16.60 -15.50
C ILE A 57 -20.77 -16.40 -15.93
N CYS A 58 -19.85 -16.80 -15.05
CA CYS A 58 -18.42 -16.73 -15.30
C CYS A 58 -17.76 -18.09 -15.27
N ASP A 59 -16.65 -18.19 -15.99
CA ASP A 59 -15.64 -19.24 -15.81
C ASP A 59 -14.41 -18.59 -15.16
N GLY A 60 -14.17 -18.92 -13.89
CA GLY A 60 -13.28 -18.13 -13.03
C GLY A 60 -13.77 -16.68 -12.88
N ASN A 61 -12.94 -15.72 -13.27
CA ASN A 61 -13.26 -14.28 -13.25
C ASN A 61 -13.64 -13.72 -14.63
N ASN A 62 -13.86 -14.58 -15.63
CA ASN A 62 -14.21 -14.16 -16.98
C ASN A 62 -15.69 -14.37 -17.24
N VAL A 63 -16.39 -13.32 -17.68
CA VAL A 63 -17.80 -13.40 -18.07
C VAL A 63 -17.92 -14.26 -19.33
N THR A 64 -18.66 -15.37 -19.21
CA THR A 64 -18.87 -16.31 -20.31
C THR A 64 -20.31 -16.31 -20.81
N THR A 65 -21.29 -16.05 -19.95
CA THR A 65 -22.72 -16.03 -20.35
C THR A 65 -23.44 -14.81 -19.79
N VAL A 66 -24.26 -14.19 -20.62
CA VAL A 66 -25.17 -13.10 -20.25
C VAL A 66 -26.57 -13.40 -20.81
N THR A 67 -27.57 -13.45 -19.92
CA THR A 67 -28.94 -13.87 -20.28
C THR A 67 -30.01 -12.86 -19.87
N LEU A 68 -30.44 -12.04 -20.81
CA LEU A 68 -31.29 -10.87 -20.63
C LEU A 68 -32.61 -10.96 -21.42
N SER A 69 -33.17 -12.16 -21.54
CA SER A 69 -34.35 -12.47 -22.34
C SER A 69 -35.66 -12.03 -21.69
N ASN A 70 -36.62 -11.52 -22.47
CA ASN A 70 -37.98 -11.19 -22.04
C ASN A 70 -38.05 -10.25 -20.81
N MET A 71 -37.18 -9.23 -20.78
CA MET A 71 -37.12 -8.26 -19.68
C MET A 71 -37.79 -6.93 -20.03
N GLY A 72 -38.34 -6.74 -21.24
CA GLY A 72 -39.03 -5.49 -21.60
C GLY A 72 -38.10 -4.29 -21.78
N PHE A 73 -36.82 -4.52 -22.07
CA PHE A 73 -35.88 -3.43 -22.38
C PHE A 73 -36.29 -2.66 -23.64
N SER A 74 -36.04 -1.36 -23.70
CA SER A 74 -36.48 -0.47 -24.80
C SER A 74 -35.38 0.40 -25.40
N GLY A 75 -34.17 0.33 -24.86
CA GLY A 75 -33.02 1.10 -25.33
C GLY A 75 -32.29 0.48 -26.52
N THR A 76 -30.98 0.63 -26.57
CA THR A 76 -30.10 0.18 -27.67
C THR A 76 -29.03 -0.80 -27.18
N LEU A 77 -28.33 -1.46 -28.11
CA LEU A 77 -27.16 -2.29 -27.80
C LEU A 77 -25.92 -1.42 -27.58
N SER A 78 -25.15 -1.69 -26.53
CA SER A 78 -23.88 -0.97 -26.26
C SER A 78 -22.70 -1.60 -27.03
N PRO A 79 -21.89 -0.81 -27.76
CA PRO A 79 -20.68 -1.31 -28.42
C PRO A 79 -19.62 -1.80 -27.41
N ARG A 80 -19.65 -1.32 -26.16
CA ARG A 80 -18.66 -1.69 -25.14
C ARG A 80 -18.68 -3.17 -24.78
N ILE A 81 -19.75 -3.89 -25.09
CA ILE A 81 -19.82 -5.34 -24.86
C ILE A 81 -18.74 -6.09 -25.63
N GLY A 82 -18.25 -5.55 -26.76
CA GLY A 82 -17.18 -6.14 -27.57
C GLY A 82 -15.83 -6.33 -26.86
N ILE A 83 -15.67 -5.80 -25.65
CA ILE A 83 -14.50 -6.02 -24.79
C ILE A 83 -14.51 -7.44 -24.18
N LEU A 84 -15.68 -8.08 -24.04
CA LEU A 84 -15.84 -9.40 -23.42
C LEU A 84 -15.39 -10.55 -24.33
N LYS A 85 -14.09 -10.67 -24.60
CA LYS A 85 -13.53 -11.67 -25.53
C LYS A 85 -13.78 -13.13 -25.14
N MET A 86 -14.08 -13.39 -23.87
CA MET A 86 -14.38 -14.71 -23.31
C MET A 86 -15.88 -15.05 -23.30
N LEU A 87 -16.74 -14.11 -23.71
CA LEU A 87 -18.18 -14.33 -23.78
C LEU A 87 -18.49 -15.41 -24.83
N THR A 88 -19.17 -16.47 -24.40
CA THR A 88 -19.61 -17.58 -25.24
C THR A 88 -21.09 -17.45 -25.59
N THR A 89 -21.91 -16.94 -24.68
CA THR A 89 -23.37 -16.87 -24.87
C THR A 89 -23.90 -15.48 -24.54
N LEU A 90 -24.57 -14.85 -25.51
CA LEU A 90 -25.28 -13.59 -25.34
C LEU A 90 -26.73 -13.74 -25.82
N GLN A 91 -27.68 -13.59 -24.89
CA GLN A 91 -29.10 -13.76 -25.15
C GLN A 91 -29.88 -12.52 -24.71
N LEU A 92 -30.54 -11.85 -25.65
CA LEU A 92 -31.29 -10.60 -25.45
C LEU A 92 -32.67 -10.64 -26.14
N GLN A 93 -33.17 -11.83 -26.46
CA GLN A 93 -34.40 -12.04 -27.22
C GLN A 93 -35.67 -11.64 -26.47
N GLY A 94 -36.71 -11.25 -27.21
CA GLY A 94 -38.02 -10.89 -26.66
C GLY A 94 -38.01 -9.58 -25.89
N ASN A 95 -37.23 -8.60 -26.34
CA ASN A 95 -37.22 -7.24 -25.79
C ASN A 95 -37.70 -6.23 -26.84
N GLY A 96 -37.76 -4.96 -26.48
CA GLY A 96 -38.06 -3.84 -27.39
C GLY A 96 -36.82 -3.09 -27.85
N ILE A 97 -35.65 -3.75 -27.95
CA ILE A 97 -34.36 -3.09 -28.22
C ILE A 97 -34.36 -2.52 -29.64
N THR A 98 -33.91 -1.27 -29.77
CA THR A 98 -33.86 -0.49 -31.03
C THR A 98 -32.41 -0.17 -31.44
N GLY A 99 -32.23 0.52 -32.55
CA GLY A 99 -30.91 0.89 -33.07
C GLY A 99 -30.24 -0.23 -33.88
N LYS A 100 -28.95 -0.07 -34.17
CA LYS A 100 -28.17 -1.01 -34.99
C LYS A 100 -27.48 -2.07 -34.14
N ILE A 101 -27.13 -3.20 -34.75
CA ILE A 101 -26.16 -4.13 -34.17
C ILE A 101 -24.77 -3.48 -34.29
N PRO A 102 -24.04 -3.24 -33.17
CA PRO A 102 -22.72 -2.60 -33.22
C PRO A 102 -21.68 -3.49 -33.91
N GLU A 103 -20.74 -2.88 -34.65
CA GLU A 103 -19.67 -3.62 -35.33
C GLU A 103 -18.73 -4.33 -34.34
N GLU A 104 -18.60 -3.78 -33.13
CA GLU A 104 -17.78 -4.29 -32.02
C GLU A 104 -18.24 -5.66 -31.53
N PHE A 105 -19.46 -6.11 -31.85
CA PHE A 105 -19.90 -7.48 -31.58
C PHE A 105 -19.02 -8.50 -32.32
N GLY A 106 -18.36 -8.10 -33.42
CA GLY A 106 -17.36 -8.91 -34.12
C GLY A 106 -16.08 -9.18 -33.30
N ASN A 107 -15.87 -8.50 -32.18
CA ASN A 107 -14.72 -8.72 -31.28
C ASN A 107 -14.94 -9.81 -30.23
N LEU A 108 -16.16 -10.35 -30.13
CA LEU A 108 -16.53 -11.41 -29.18
C LEU A 108 -16.00 -12.78 -29.65
N THR A 109 -14.69 -12.93 -29.82
CA THR A 109 -14.08 -14.07 -30.53
C THR A 109 -14.39 -15.46 -29.96
N SER A 110 -14.86 -15.55 -28.71
CA SER A 110 -15.28 -16.80 -28.07
C SER A 110 -16.77 -17.14 -28.24
N LEU A 111 -17.57 -16.24 -28.84
CA LEU A 111 -19.02 -16.35 -28.92
C LEU A 111 -19.45 -17.57 -29.74
N THR A 112 -20.29 -18.41 -29.14
CA THR A 112 -20.93 -19.57 -29.76
C THR A 112 -22.40 -19.29 -30.04
N MET A 113 -23.08 -18.52 -29.19
CA MET A 113 -24.49 -18.19 -29.35
C MET A 113 -24.73 -16.68 -29.24
N LEU A 114 -25.33 -16.12 -30.30
CA LEU A 114 -25.89 -14.78 -30.32
C LEU A 114 -27.39 -14.87 -30.64
N ASP A 115 -28.22 -14.47 -29.67
CA ASP A 115 -29.67 -14.46 -29.83
C ASP A 115 -30.24 -13.07 -29.54
N LEU A 116 -30.71 -12.41 -30.61
CA LEU A 116 -31.34 -11.09 -30.61
C LEU A 116 -32.77 -11.16 -31.18
N GLU A 117 -33.38 -12.34 -31.24
CA GLU A 117 -34.70 -12.55 -31.82
C GLU A 117 -35.77 -11.67 -31.16
N ASN A 118 -36.78 -11.27 -31.93
CA ASN A 118 -37.97 -10.58 -31.42
C ASN A 118 -37.58 -9.28 -30.68
N ASN A 119 -36.98 -8.38 -31.44
CA ASN A 119 -36.60 -7.02 -31.03
C ASN A 119 -37.00 -6.03 -32.15
N ARG A 120 -36.59 -4.76 -32.05
CA ARG A 120 -36.84 -3.71 -33.04
C ARG A 120 -35.54 -3.18 -33.65
N LEU A 121 -34.53 -4.04 -33.81
CA LEU A 121 -33.22 -3.68 -34.35
C LEU A 121 -33.34 -3.27 -35.82
N THR A 122 -32.55 -2.29 -36.23
CA THR A 122 -32.59 -1.64 -37.56
C THR A 122 -31.19 -1.58 -38.18
N GLY A 123 -31.11 -1.21 -39.46
CA GLY A 123 -29.84 -1.14 -40.18
C GLY A 123 -29.34 -2.52 -40.60
N ASP A 124 -28.12 -2.55 -41.13
CA ASP A 124 -27.58 -3.74 -41.78
C ASP A 124 -26.98 -4.73 -40.77
N ILE A 125 -26.88 -6.00 -41.16
CA ILE A 125 -26.13 -7.00 -40.40
C ILE A 125 -24.63 -6.69 -40.57
N PRO A 126 -23.86 -6.42 -39.48
CA PRO A 126 -22.46 -6.07 -39.61
C PRO A 126 -21.62 -7.20 -40.20
N SER A 127 -20.79 -6.89 -41.19
CA SER A 127 -19.86 -7.85 -41.79
C SER A 127 -18.83 -8.38 -40.78
N SER A 128 -18.55 -7.61 -39.72
CA SER A 128 -17.66 -7.96 -38.61
C SER A 128 -18.12 -9.21 -37.83
N LEU A 129 -19.40 -9.58 -37.87
CA LEU A 129 -19.88 -10.84 -37.29
C LEU A 129 -19.24 -12.07 -37.95
N GLY A 130 -18.72 -11.93 -39.19
CA GLY A 130 -17.92 -12.97 -39.85
C GLY A 130 -16.57 -13.27 -39.18
N ASN A 131 -16.15 -12.46 -38.20
CA ASN A 131 -14.93 -12.71 -37.40
C ASN A 131 -15.16 -13.75 -36.29
N LEU A 132 -16.41 -14.07 -35.95
CA LEU A 132 -16.78 -14.92 -34.83
C LEU A 132 -16.62 -16.41 -35.17
N LYS A 133 -15.38 -16.88 -35.31
CA LYS A 133 -15.08 -18.24 -35.84
C LYS A 133 -15.63 -19.38 -34.99
N ARG A 134 -16.04 -19.13 -33.74
CA ARG A 134 -16.67 -20.12 -32.84
C ARG A 134 -18.21 -20.09 -32.85
N LEU A 135 -18.82 -19.18 -33.59
CA LEU A 135 -20.26 -18.98 -33.62
C LEU A 135 -20.96 -20.22 -34.23
N THR A 136 -21.91 -20.76 -33.47
CA THR A 136 -22.71 -21.94 -33.84
C THR A 136 -24.19 -21.58 -34.05
N PHE A 137 -24.69 -20.60 -33.29
CA PHE A 137 -26.08 -20.13 -33.36
C PHE A 137 -26.11 -18.60 -33.57
N LEU A 138 -26.70 -18.18 -34.68
CA LEU A 138 -27.00 -16.78 -34.98
C LEU A 138 -28.51 -16.61 -35.20
N ILE A 139 -29.18 -15.98 -34.24
CA ILE A 139 -30.65 -15.82 -34.26
C ILE A 139 -30.97 -14.32 -34.23
N LEU A 140 -31.44 -13.80 -35.36
CA LEU A 140 -31.79 -12.39 -35.59
C LEU A 140 -33.22 -12.22 -36.14
N SER A 141 -34.03 -13.29 -36.10
CA SER A 141 -35.41 -13.25 -36.61
C SER A 141 -36.27 -12.20 -35.91
N GLN A 142 -37.35 -11.77 -36.56
CA GLN A 142 -38.36 -10.87 -35.99
C GLN A 142 -37.73 -9.55 -35.52
N ASN A 143 -37.10 -8.83 -36.45
CA ASN A 143 -36.51 -7.50 -36.25
C ASN A 143 -36.82 -6.62 -37.48
N ASN A 144 -36.26 -5.41 -37.53
CA ASN A 144 -36.37 -4.47 -38.65
C ASN A 144 -35.02 -4.31 -39.40
N LEU A 145 -34.19 -5.35 -39.44
CA LEU A 145 -32.87 -5.31 -40.09
C LEU A 145 -33.02 -5.16 -41.61
N SER A 146 -32.14 -4.40 -42.23
CA SER A 146 -32.15 -4.05 -43.66
C SER A 146 -30.85 -4.45 -44.36
N GLY A 147 -30.73 -4.10 -45.65
CA GLY A 147 -29.50 -4.34 -46.42
C GLY A 147 -29.32 -5.80 -46.83
N GLN A 148 -28.11 -6.15 -47.24
CA GLN A 148 -27.76 -7.48 -47.74
C GLN A 148 -27.25 -8.38 -46.62
N ILE A 149 -27.36 -9.71 -46.80
CA ILE A 149 -26.70 -10.68 -45.92
C ILE A 149 -25.19 -10.66 -46.26
N PRO A 150 -24.29 -10.33 -45.30
CA PRO A 150 -22.87 -10.27 -45.59
C PRO A 150 -22.28 -11.63 -45.99
N ASP A 151 -21.49 -11.65 -47.06
CA ASP A 151 -20.76 -12.86 -47.50
C ASP A 151 -19.84 -13.43 -46.42
N SER A 152 -19.35 -12.59 -45.50
CA SER A 152 -18.48 -13.01 -44.40
C SER A 152 -19.14 -14.06 -43.49
N LEU A 153 -20.47 -14.06 -43.34
CA LEU A 153 -21.21 -15.06 -42.56
C LEU A 153 -21.13 -16.46 -43.19
N SER A 154 -20.97 -16.54 -44.51
CA SER A 154 -20.81 -17.80 -45.25
C SER A 154 -19.50 -18.52 -44.93
N SER A 155 -18.51 -17.79 -44.40
CA SER A 155 -17.17 -18.29 -44.10
C SER A 155 -17.00 -18.78 -42.66
N LEU A 156 -18.08 -18.79 -41.87
CA LEU A 156 -18.05 -19.22 -40.47
C LEU A 156 -18.01 -20.76 -40.40
N PRO A 157 -16.91 -21.35 -39.90
CA PRO A 157 -16.68 -22.79 -40.02
C PRO A 157 -17.57 -23.65 -39.12
N ASN A 158 -18.12 -23.08 -38.06
CA ASN A 158 -18.88 -23.78 -37.02
C ASN A 158 -20.37 -23.42 -37.00
N LEU A 159 -20.85 -22.62 -37.95
CA LEU A 159 -22.24 -22.14 -37.93
C LEU A 159 -23.20 -23.28 -38.30
N VAL A 160 -24.09 -23.63 -37.36
CA VAL A 160 -25.05 -24.75 -37.52
C VAL A 160 -26.47 -24.23 -37.67
N ASN A 161 -26.77 -23.06 -37.10
CA ASN A 161 -28.11 -22.48 -37.11
C ASN A 161 -28.06 -20.98 -37.40
N ILE A 162 -28.74 -20.56 -38.48
CA ILE A 162 -28.90 -19.15 -38.86
C ILE A 162 -30.38 -18.80 -39.07
N GLN A 163 -30.94 -17.97 -38.21
CA GLN A 163 -32.35 -17.57 -38.28
C GLN A 163 -32.43 -16.07 -38.54
N LEU A 164 -32.87 -15.66 -39.73
CA LEU A 164 -32.99 -14.26 -40.16
C LEU A 164 -34.42 -13.90 -40.59
N ALA A 165 -35.40 -14.74 -40.26
CA ALA A 165 -36.75 -14.61 -40.76
C ALA A 165 -37.44 -13.34 -40.26
N SER A 166 -38.41 -12.83 -41.01
CA SER A 166 -39.22 -11.65 -40.63
C SER A 166 -38.35 -10.42 -40.32
N ASN A 167 -37.67 -9.93 -41.36
CA ASN A 167 -36.86 -8.71 -41.35
C ASN A 167 -37.11 -7.93 -42.67
N SER A 168 -36.35 -6.86 -42.93
CA SER A 168 -36.37 -6.10 -44.20
C SER A 168 -35.11 -6.31 -45.04
N LEU A 169 -34.47 -7.49 -44.94
CA LEU A 169 -33.26 -7.83 -45.69
C LEU A 169 -33.56 -7.94 -47.18
N SER A 170 -32.62 -7.57 -48.03
CA SER A 170 -32.76 -7.53 -49.49
C SER A 170 -31.51 -8.06 -50.20
N GLY A 171 -31.64 -8.35 -51.49
CA GLY A 171 -30.53 -8.85 -52.31
C GLY A 171 -30.45 -10.38 -52.39
N GLN A 172 -29.28 -10.88 -52.81
CA GLN A 172 -29.05 -12.32 -53.00
C GLN A 172 -28.60 -12.98 -51.70
N ILE A 173 -29.01 -14.24 -51.50
CA ILE A 173 -28.55 -15.07 -50.38
C ILE A 173 -27.24 -15.74 -50.82
N PRO A 174 -26.13 -15.57 -50.09
CA PRO A 174 -24.88 -16.24 -50.38
C PRO A 174 -25.05 -17.78 -50.43
N GLU A 175 -24.60 -18.43 -51.51
CA GLU A 175 -24.92 -19.85 -51.78
C GLU A 175 -24.50 -20.81 -50.67
N HIS A 176 -23.43 -20.48 -49.95
CA HIS A 176 -22.87 -21.28 -48.88
C HIS A 176 -23.75 -21.32 -47.63
N LEU A 177 -24.64 -20.34 -47.42
CA LEU A 177 -25.56 -20.35 -46.28
C LEU A 177 -26.63 -21.45 -46.39
N PHE A 178 -26.95 -21.90 -47.60
CA PHE A 178 -27.84 -23.04 -47.81
C PHE A 178 -27.22 -24.39 -47.39
N LYS A 179 -25.91 -24.44 -47.10
CA LYS A 179 -25.22 -25.64 -46.59
C LYS A 179 -25.31 -25.76 -45.06
N ILE A 180 -25.77 -24.72 -44.37
CA ILE A 180 -25.94 -24.72 -42.92
C ILE A 180 -27.12 -25.63 -42.56
N SER A 181 -26.97 -26.43 -41.51
CA SER A 181 -27.96 -27.46 -41.15
C SER A 181 -29.35 -26.91 -40.86
N LYS A 182 -29.44 -25.73 -40.23
CA LYS A 182 -30.70 -25.06 -39.93
C LYS A 182 -30.65 -23.61 -40.41
N TYR A 183 -31.52 -23.24 -41.34
CA TYR A 183 -31.65 -21.87 -41.81
C TYR A 183 -33.11 -21.45 -42.00
N ASN A 184 -33.39 -20.16 -41.79
CA ASN A 184 -34.67 -19.56 -42.13
C ASN A 184 -34.49 -18.10 -42.58
N PHE A 185 -34.87 -17.82 -43.83
CA PHE A 185 -34.76 -16.51 -44.48
C PHE A 185 -36.12 -15.92 -44.87
N THR A 186 -37.23 -16.55 -44.47
CA THR A 186 -38.60 -16.14 -44.86
C THR A 186 -38.98 -14.76 -44.34
N GLY A 187 -39.99 -14.12 -44.95
CA GLY A 187 -40.45 -12.81 -44.50
C GLY A 187 -39.43 -11.69 -44.67
N ASN A 188 -38.63 -11.75 -45.75
CA ASN A 188 -37.67 -10.73 -46.18
C ASN A 188 -37.87 -10.40 -47.67
N GLN A 189 -37.18 -9.38 -48.17
CA GLN A 189 -37.13 -8.98 -49.60
C GLN A 189 -35.96 -9.66 -50.34
N LEU A 190 -35.63 -10.90 -49.95
CA LEU A 190 -34.52 -11.68 -50.49
C LEU A 190 -34.95 -12.47 -51.73
N ASN A 191 -34.00 -12.69 -52.65
CA ASN A 191 -34.23 -13.46 -53.88
C ASN A 191 -34.20 -14.98 -53.64
N CYS A 192 -34.91 -15.45 -52.61
CA CYS A 192 -34.99 -16.87 -52.32
C CYS A 192 -35.97 -17.57 -53.28
N GLY A 193 -35.57 -18.69 -53.88
CA GLY A 193 -36.42 -19.49 -54.77
C GLY A 193 -36.54 -19.02 -56.23
N ILE A 194 -35.93 -17.91 -56.65
CA ILE A 194 -36.15 -17.36 -58.01
C ILE A 194 -35.29 -18.07 -59.10
N ASN A 195 -34.11 -18.61 -58.77
CA ASN A 195 -33.20 -19.23 -59.76
C ASN A 195 -32.57 -20.59 -59.37
N SER A 196 -32.92 -21.24 -58.24
CA SER A 196 -32.17 -22.44 -57.78
C SER A 196 -32.97 -23.54 -57.07
N GLY A 197 -34.30 -23.49 -57.01
CA GLY A 197 -35.12 -24.57 -56.42
C GLY A 197 -34.90 -24.85 -54.92
N ARG A 198 -34.17 -23.97 -54.20
CA ARG A 198 -33.91 -24.10 -52.76
C ARG A 198 -34.96 -23.34 -51.96
N SER A 199 -35.59 -24.03 -51.01
CA SER A 199 -36.53 -23.43 -50.05
C SER A 199 -35.83 -22.36 -49.21
N CYS A 200 -36.58 -21.32 -48.80
CA CYS A 200 -36.08 -20.28 -47.90
C CYS A 200 -36.01 -20.76 -46.43
N VAL A 201 -36.40 -22.01 -46.17
CA VAL A 201 -36.40 -22.68 -44.86
C VAL A 201 -35.82 -24.08 -45.01
N SER A 202 -34.94 -24.48 -44.09
CA SER A 202 -34.53 -25.88 -43.94
C SER A 202 -35.65 -26.67 -43.26
N GLU A 203 -36.16 -27.72 -43.90
CA GLU A 203 -37.11 -28.65 -43.27
C GLU A 203 -36.41 -29.42 -42.13
N ASN A 204 -37.07 -29.54 -40.97
CA ASN A 204 -36.50 -30.17 -39.77
C ASN A 204 -36.16 -31.66 -40.00
N GLY A 205 -34.94 -31.93 -40.44
CA GLY A 205 -34.36 -33.27 -40.53
C GLY A 205 -33.42 -33.55 -39.36
N GLY A 206 -33.86 -34.34 -38.38
CA GLY A 206 -32.98 -34.99 -37.42
C GLY A 206 -32.10 -36.02 -38.14
N GLY A 207 -30.78 -35.95 -37.95
CA GLY A 207 -29.87 -36.91 -38.57
C GLY A 207 -28.43 -36.72 -38.12
N SER A 208 -27.95 -37.64 -37.29
CA SER A 208 -26.54 -37.78 -36.92
C SER A 208 -25.69 -38.12 -38.16
N SER A 209 -24.50 -37.54 -38.29
CA SER A 209 -23.46 -38.14 -39.15
C SER A 209 -22.13 -38.26 -38.42
N LYS A 210 -21.79 -39.51 -38.07
CA LYS A 210 -20.40 -39.93 -37.87
C LYS A 210 -19.64 -39.78 -39.18
N SER A 211 -18.35 -39.50 -39.10
CA SER A 211 -17.39 -39.90 -40.14
C SER A 211 -16.13 -40.46 -39.47
N LYS A 212 -15.75 -41.67 -39.89
CA LYS A 212 -14.44 -42.31 -39.68
C LYS A 212 -13.69 -42.28 -41.01
N THR A 213 -12.36 -42.52 -40.92
CA THR A 213 -11.38 -42.91 -41.98
C THR A 213 -10.59 -41.72 -42.53
N GLY A 214 -9.26 -41.70 -42.63
CA GLY A 214 -8.18 -42.62 -42.27
C GLY A 214 -6.81 -42.09 -42.77
N MET A 215 -5.74 -42.31 -41.96
CA MET A 215 -4.30 -42.61 -42.26
C MET A 215 -3.73 -42.31 -43.68
N ILE A 216 -2.52 -41.76 -43.95
CA ILE A 216 -1.11 -42.15 -43.62
C ILE A 216 -0.14 -40.99 -44.03
N ILE A 217 0.95 -40.76 -43.27
CA ILE A 217 2.41 -40.66 -43.64
C ILE A 217 3.15 -40.13 -42.39
N GLY A 218 3.45 -41.04 -41.46
CA GLY A 218 4.63 -40.95 -40.58
C GLY A 218 5.72 -41.78 -41.26
N ILE A 219 6.94 -41.31 -41.44
CA ILE A 219 8.00 -41.48 -40.43
C ILE A 219 9.10 -40.41 -40.57
N VAL A 220 9.12 -39.63 -41.66
CA VAL A 220 10.17 -38.61 -41.90
C VAL A 220 9.92 -37.32 -41.11
N GLY A 221 8.66 -36.94 -40.89
CA GLY A 221 8.30 -35.76 -40.10
C GLY A 221 8.57 -35.90 -38.60
N ALA A 222 8.45 -37.13 -38.06
CA ALA A 222 8.66 -37.38 -36.63
C ALA A 222 10.12 -37.19 -36.22
N LEU A 223 11.08 -37.57 -37.08
CA LEU A 223 12.51 -37.39 -36.80
C LEU A 223 12.93 -35.92 -36.85
N LEU A 224 12.35 -35.12 -37.76
CA LEU A 224 12.59 -33.68 -37.80
C LEU A 224 11.98 -32.95 -36.61
N VAL A 225 10.79 -33.36 -36.16
CA VAL A 225 10.14 -32.79 -34.97
C VAL A 225 10.87 -33.19 -33.69
N ILE A 226 11.39 -34.41 -33.59
CA ILE A 226 12.19 -34.85 -32.43
C ILE A 226 13.55 -34.17 -32.39
N LEU A 227 14.20 -33.92 -33.54
CA LEU A 227 15.45 -33.14 -33.60
C LEU A 227 15.23 -31.66 -33.30
N LEU A 228 14.10 -31.08 -33.75
CA LEU A 228 13.72 -29.70 -33.41
C LEU A 228 13.36 -29.55 -31.92
N LEU A 229 12.63 -30.52 -31.35
CA LEU A 229 12.31 -30.54 -29.92
C LEU A 229 13.55 -30.81 -29.06
N GLY A 230 14.45 -31.70 -29.50
CA GLY A 230 15.73 -31.96 -28.84
C GLY A 230 16.67 -30.77 -28.89
N GLY A 231 16.72 -30.06 -30.03
CA GLY A 231 17.47 -28.81 -30.18
C GLY A 231 16.90 -27.67 -29.33
N LEU A 232 15.57 -27.56 -29.23
CA LEU A 232 14.89 -26.62 -28.33
C LEU A 232 15.12 -26.96 -26.86
N LEU A 233 15.14 -28.25 -26.49
CA LEU A 233 15.42 -28.69 -25.12
C LEU A 233 16.88 -28.44 -24.75
N LEU A 234 17.82 -28.69 -25.65
CA LEU A 234 19.24 -28.37 -25.45
C LEU A 234 19.48 -26.87 -25.40
N LEU A 235 18.79 -26.06 -26.21
CA LEU A 235 18.80 -24.61 -26.09
C LEU A 235 18.20 -24.15 -24.77
N PHE A 236 17.14 -24.78 -24.28
CA PHE A 236 16.52 -24.47 -22.99
C PHE A 236 17.43 -24.83 -21.81
N LEU A 237 18.13 -25.97 -21.89
CA LEU A 237 19.10 -26.41 -20.89
C LEU A 237 20.40 -25.58 -20.95
N TRP A 238 20.80 -25.11 -22.14
CA TRP A 238 21.95 -24.22 -22.33
C TRP A 238 21.64 -22.79 -21.85
N LYS A 239 20.40 -22.30 -22.09
CA LYS A 239 19.88 -21.05 -21.51
C LYS A 239 19.70 -21.15 -20.00
N GLY A 240 19.38 -22.33 -19.49
CA GLY A 240 19.31 -22.65 -18.05
C GLY A 240 20.66 -22.67 -17.36
N ARG A 241 21.75 -22.99 -18.08
CA ARG A 241 23.12 -22.97 -17.53
C ARG A 241 23.81 -21.61 -17.61
N HIS A 242 23.33 -20.68 -18.43
CA HIS A 242 23.95 -19.36 -18.62
C HIS A 242 23.14 -18.16 -18.08
N LYS A 243 22.08 -18.38 -17.31
CA LYS A 243 21.34 -17.26 -16.67
C LYS A 243 21.37 -17.37 -15.14
N GLY A 244 22.54 -17.08 -14.58
CA GLY A 244 22.64 -16.59 -13.22
C GLY A 244 22.04 -15.18 -13.12
N TYR A 245 20.96 -15.08 -12.33
CA TYR A 245 20.58 -13.93 -11.51
C TYR A 245 20.12 -12.60 -12.18
N ARG A 246 18.79 -12.44 -12.31
CA ARG A 246 17.94 -11.32 -11.78
C ARG A 246 16.65 -11.14 -12.58
N ARG A 247 15.50 -11.49 -11.98
CA ARG A 247 14.42 -10.59 -11.50
C ARG A 247 13.21 -11.47 -11.20
N GLU A 248 12.69 -11.31 -9.98
CA GLU A 248 11.76 -12.21 -9.32
C GLU A 248 10.45 -12.38 -10.11
N VAL A 249 10.15 -13.64 -10.36
CA VAL A 249 8.89 -14.14 -10.88
C VAL A 249 7.98 -14.29 -9.67
N PHE A 250 6.93 -13.49 -9.57
CA PHE A 250 5.75 -13.90 -8.81
C PHE A 250 4.83 -14.62 -9.80
N VAL A 251 4.72 -15.93 -9.60
CA VAL A 251 3.72 -16.77 -10.25
C VAL A 251 2.38 -16.42 -9.60
N ASP A 252 1.42 -15.91 -10.38
CA ASP A 252 0.01 -15.95 -9.98
C ASP A 252 -0.42 -17.41 -10.01
N VAL A 253 -0.34 -18.04 -8.85
CA VAL A 253 -1.00 -19.31 -8.56
C VAL A 253 -2.49 -18.96 -8.42
N ALA A 254 -3.34 -19.66 -9.18
CA ALA A 254 -4.77 -19.65 -8.91
C ALA A 254 -4.98 -19.90 -7.41
N GLY A 255 -5.90 -19.18 -6.77
CA GLY A 255 -6.37 -19.58 -5.44
C GLY A 255 -6.96 -20.99 -5.51
N GLU A 256 -6.10 -22.01 -5.38
CA GLU A 256 -6.44 -23.16 -4.57
C GLU A 256 -6.75 -22.60 -3.18
N VAL A 257 -7.87 -23.04 -2.63
CA VAL A 257 -8.17 -22.88 -1.23
C VAL A 257 -7.02 -23.54 -0.46
N ASP A 258 -6.03 -22.75 -0.04
CA ASP A 258 -5.06 -23.22 0.94
C ASP A 258 -5.82 -23.36 2.27
N ARG A 259 -6.16 -24.61 2.60
CA ARG A 259 -6.81 -24.99 3.86
C ARG A 259 -5.85 -24.97 5.05
N ARG A 260 -4.73 -24.25 4.96
CA ARG A 260 -3.94 -23.86 6.12
C ARG A 260 -3.42 -22.44 5.96
N ILE A 261 -4.32 -21.44 5.88
CA ILE A 261 -4.51 -20.53 7.01
C ILE A 261 -5.95 -19.96 7.04
N GLU A 262 -6.66 -20.14 8.15
CA GLU A 262 -7.85 -19.36 8.48
C GLU A 262 -7.43 -17.95 8.99
N PHE A 263 -6.98 -17.06 8.09
CA PHE A 263 -6.62 -15.67 8.43
C PHE A 263 -7.85 -14.75 8.31
N GLY A 264 -8.24 -14.10 9.41
CA GLY A 264 -9.50 -13.38 9.54
C GLY A 264 -9.66 -12.10 8.70
N GLN A 265 -10.71 -12.08 7.85
CA GLN A 265 -11.66 -10.97 7.64
C GLN A 265 -11.16 -9.54 7.34
N LEU A 266 -10.05 -9.32 6.62
CA LEU A 266 -9.76 -7.97 6.10
C LEU A 266 -10.74 -7.57 4.99
N LYS A 267 -11.50 -6.47 5.16
CA LYS A 267 -12.48 -5.99 4.18
C LYS A 267 -11.80 -5.13 3.10
N ARG A 268 -12.03 -5.43 1.83
CA ARG A 268 -11.64 -4.52 0.73
C ARG A 268 -12.74 -3.47 0.54
N PHE A 269 -12.43 -2.21 0.81
CA PHE A 269 -13.36 -1.09 0.70
C PHE A 269 -13.34 -0.49 -0.71
N ALA A 270 -14.51 -0.09 -1.21
CA ALA A 270 -14.60 0.70 -2.43
C ALA A 270 -14.18 2.16 -2.15
N TRP A 271 -13.53 2.81 -3.11
CA TRP A 271 -13.09 4.22 -2.93
C TRP A 271 -14.28 5.15 -2.65
N ARG A 272 -15.40 4.97 -3.35
CA ARG A 272 -16.63 5.76 -3.16
C ARG A 272 -17.22 5.57 -1.76
N GLU A 273 -17.15 4.36 -1.21
CA GLU A 273 -17.63 4.06 0.16
C GLU A 273 -16.88 4.91 1.18
N LEU A 274 -15.54 4.96 1.08
CA LEU A 274 -14.71 5.77 1.96
C LEU A 274 -14.83 7.28 1.65
N GLN A 275 -15.02 7.65 0.39
CA GLN A 275 -15.29 9.03 -0.01
C GLN A 275 -16.58 9.53 0.65
N LEU A 276 -17.67 8.77 0.61
CA LEU A 276 -18.92 9.15 1.29
C LEU A 276 -18.77 9.14 2.80
N ALA A 277 -18.12 8.11 3.36
CA ALA A 277 -17.92 7.98 4.79
C ALA A 277 -17.15 9.17 5.39
N THR A 278 -16.20 9.73 4.63
CA THR A 278 -15.34 10.86 5.05
C THR A 278 -15.85 12.22 4.59
N ASP A 279 -17.06 12.29 4.03
CA ASP A 279 -17.63 13.49 3.40
C ASP A 279 -16.68 14.12 2.37
N ASN A 280 -16.35 13.32 1.36
CA ASN A 280 -15.40 13.62 0.29
C ASN A 280 -14.01 14.03 0.79
N PHE A 281 -13.50 13.36 1.82
CA PHE A 281 -12.23 13.69 2.46
C PHE A 281 -12.15 15.18 2.88
N SER A 282 -13.23 15.71 3.44
CA SER A 282 -13.31 17.11 3.87
C SER A 282 -12.28 17.43 4.96
N GLU A 283 -11.68 18.61 4.90
CA GLU A 283 -10.71 19.09 5.90
C GLU A 283 -11.31 19.13 7.32
N LYS A 284 -12.63 19.29 7.46
CA LYS A 284 -13.32 19.25 8.76
C LYS A 284 -13.24 17.89 9.47
N ASN A 285 -12.97 16.82 8.71
CA ASN A 285 -12.87 15.45 9.20
C ASN A 285 -11.42 15.02 9.42
N VAL A 286 -10.42 15.90 9.22
CA VAL A 286 -9.03 15.54 9.42
C VAL A 286 -8.75 15.34 10.90
N LEU A 287 -8.21 14.16 11.24
CA LEU A 287 -7.77 13.79 12.59
C LEU A 287 -6.27 14.08 12.79
N GLY A 288 -5.49 14.04 11.71
CA GLY A 288 -4.06 14.31 11.74
C GLY A 288 -3.42 14.23 10.35
N GLN A 289 -2.25 14.84 10.21
CA GLN A 289 -1.45 14.85 8.99
C GLN A 289 0.01 14.53 9.32
N GLY A 290 0.61 13.58 8.62
CA GLY A 290 2.01 13.19 8.79
C GLY A 290 2.71 12.95 7.45
N GLY A 291 3.99 12.56 7.50
CA GLY A 291 4.81 12.33 6.29
C GLY A 291 4.34 11.17 5.39
N PHE A 292 3.37 10.38 5.85
CA PHE A 292 2.79 9.28 5.08
C PHE A 292 1.38 9.59 4.57
N GLY A 293 0.84 10.79 4.80
CA GLY A 293 -0.46 11.22 4.32
C GLY A 293 -1.38 11.79 5.40
N LYS A 294 -2.67 11.91 5.07
CA LYS A 294 -3.71 12.49 5.94
C LYS A 294 -4.63 11.40 6.49
N VAL A 295 -5.04 11.54 7.75
CA VAL A 295 -6.01 10.64 8.41
C VAL A 295 -7.33 11.38 8.60
N TYR A 296 -8.42 10.78 8.15
CA TYR A 296 -9.76 11.33 8.21
C TYR A 296 -10.67 10.49 9.10
N LYS A 297 -11.56 11.13 9.83
CA LYS A 297 -12.70 10.49 10.47
C LYS A 297 -13.74 10.15 9.41
N GLY A 298 -14.22 8.91 9.43
CA GLY A 298 -15.30 8.44 8.58
C GLY A 298 -16.41 7.78 9.37
N VAL A 299 -17.62 7.75 8.80
CA VAL A 299 -18.75 6.96 9.28
C VAL A 299 -19.25 6.09 8.14
N LEU A 300 -19.13 4.77 8.30
CA LEU A 300 -19.60 3.79 7.31
C LEU A 300 -21.14 3.72 7.29
N ALA A 301 -21.70 3.05 6.28
CA ALA A 301 -23.15 2.97 6.07
C ALA A 301 -23.92 2.28 7.21
N ASP A 302 -23.24 1.44 7.99
CA ASP A 302 -23.75 0.76 9.18
C ASP A 302 -23.59 1.61 10.46
N ASN A 303 -23.24 2.90 10.34
CA ASN A 303 -22.87 3.82 11.41
C ASN A 303 -21.57 3.49 12.16
N THR A 304 -20.75 2.56 11.66
CA THR A 304 -19.43 2.29 12.25
C THR A 304 -18.50 3.47 12.02
N LYS A 305 -17.95 4.03 13.10
CA LYS A 305 -16.92 5.09 13.02
C LYS A 305 -15.56 4.48 12.70
N VAL A 306 -14.88 5.04 11.71
CA VAL A 306 -13.57 4.56 11.25
C VAL A 306 -12.58 5.71 11.11
N ALA A 307 -11.29 5.39 11.17
CA ALA A 307 -10.21 6.29 10.79
C ALA A 307 -9.65 5.83 9.43
N VAL A 308 -9.68 6.72 8.44
CA VAL A 308 -9.24 6.44 7.07
C VAL A 308 -7.94 7.18 6.79
N LYS A 309 -6.83 6.45 6.68
CA LYS A 309 -5.51 6.98 6.34
C LYS A 309 -5.36 6.96 4.82
N ARG A 310 -5.27 8.14 4.20
CA ARG A 310 -5.07 8.33 2.75
C ARG A 310 -3.60 8.68 2.51
N LEU A 311 -2.89 7.82 1.78
CA LEU A 311 -1.46 7.99 1.53
C LEU A 311 -1.23 8.96 0.36
N THR A 312 -0.29 9.90 0.52
CA THR A 312 0.02 10.93 -0.50
C THR A 312 1.23 10.58 -1.37
N ASP A 313 2.16 9.75 -0.87
CA ASP A 313 3.48 9.53 -1.48
C ASP A 313 3.65 8.10 -2.03
N PHE A 314 2.56 7.41 -2.36
CA PHE A 314 2.59 6.01 -2.82
C PHE A 314 3.31 5.83 -4.17
N GLU A 315 3.43 6.89 -4.98
CA GLU A 315 4.19 6.87 -6.24
C GLU A 315 5.71 6.80 -6.00
N SER A 316 6.18 7.16 -4.79
CA SER A 316 7.56 6.96 -4.40
C SER A 316 7.81 5.48 -4.03
N PRO A 317 8.97 4.90 -4.37
CA PRO A 317 9.31 3.52 -3.97
C PRO A 317 9.23 3.28 -2.45
N GLY A 318 9.38 4.33 -1.63
CA GLY A 318 9.26 4.27 -0.18
C GLY A 318 7.81 4.23 0.33
N GLY A 319 6.85 4.81 -0.39
CA GLY A 319 5.45 4.87 -0.01
C GLY A 319 4.69 3.58 -0.34
N ASP A 320 4.88 3.02 -1.53
CA ASP A 320 4.24 1.74 -1.90
C ASP A 320 4.75 0.58 -1.03
N THR A 321 6.04 0.57 -0.71
CA THR A 321 6.61 -0.42 0.23
C THR A 321 6.13 -0.24 1.66
N ALA A 322 5.80 0.97 2.10
CA ALA A 322 5.18 1.20 3.41
C ALA A 322 3.73 0.69 3.43
N PHE A 323 2.97 0.91 2.35
CA PHE A 323 1.61 0.40 2.20
C PHE A 323 1.56 -1.13 2.22
N GLN A 324 2.38 -1.80 1.41
CA GLN A 324 2.44 -3.27 1.36
C GLN A 324 2.82 -3.87 2.73
N ARG A 325 3.81 -3.29 3.42
CA ARG A 325 4.19 -3.74 4.78
C ARG A 325 3.08 -3.54 5.80
N GLU A 326 2.38 -2.41 5.76
CA GLU A 326 1.31 -2.14 6.71
C GLU A 326 0.13 -3.11 6.51
N VAL A 327 -0.14 -3.53 5.26
CA VAL A 327 -1.09 -4.60 4.95
C VAL A 327 -0.57 -5.96 5.41
N GLU A 328 0.68 -6.32 5.10
CA GLU A 328 1.29 -7.64 5.40
C GLU A 328 1.53 -7.88 6.90
N MET A 329 2.02 -6.89 7.65
CA MET A 329 2.36 -7.05 9.06
C MET A 329 1.11 -7.14 9.96
N ILE A 330 0.08 -6.34 9.68
CA ILE A 330 -1.13 -6.31 10.51
C ILE A 330 -2.02 -7.54 10.23
N SER A 331 -1.86 -8.21 9.09
CA SER A 331 -2.48 -9.52 8.85
C SER A 331 -1.85 -10.65 9.66
N VAL A 332 -0.62 -10.50 10.14
CA VAL A 332 0.10 -11.56 10.88
C VAL A 332 0.02 -11.35 12.40
N ALA A 333 -0.08 -10.10 12.86
CA ALA A 333 -0.11 -9.79 14.29
C ALA A 333 -1.52 -9.42 14.78
N VAL A 334 -2.15 -10.33 15.53
CA VAL A 334 -3.43 -10.09 16.21
C VAL A 334 -3.19 -10.09 17.72
N HIS A 335 -3.21 -8.90 18.31
CA HIS A 335 -3.10 -8.74 19.77
C HIS A 335 -4.02 -7.60 20.23
N ARG A 336 -4.55 -7.70 21.45
CA ARG A 336 -5.51 -6.73 22.01
C ARG A 336 -4.95 -5.30 22.10
N ASN A 337 -3.64 -5.18 22.25
CA ASN A 337 -2.93 -3.89 22.32
C ASN A 337 -2.26 -3.49 20.99
N LEU A 338 -2.70 -4.05 19.85
CA LEU A 338 -2.26 -3.66 18.50
C LEU A 338 -3.43 -3.17 17.67
N LEU A 339 -3.21 -2.10 16.90
CA LEU A 339 -4.24 -1.48 16.08
C LEU A 339 -4.59 -2.41 14.91
N ARG A 340 -5.74 -3.09 15.03
CA ARG A 340 -6.22 -3.99 13.98
C ARG A 340 -6.67 -3.20 12.76
N LEU A 341 -6.13 -3.56 11.60
CA LEU A 341 -6.61 -3.07 10.30
C LEU A 341 -7.98 -3.69 10.03
N ILE A 342 -8.98 -2.85 9.75
CA ILE A 342 -10.33 -3.31 9.35
C ILE A 342 -10.30 -3.70 7.87
N GLY A 343 -9.56 -2.92 7.08
CA GLY A 343 -9.50 -3.12 5.65
C GLY A 343 -8.70 -2.06 4.92
N PHE A 344 -8.73 -2.15 3.60
CA PHE A 344 -7.95 -1.28 2.72
C PHE A 344 -8.69 -0.96 1.43
N CYS A 345 -8.27 0.10 0.76
CA CYS A 345 -8.71 0.47 -0.58
C CYS A 345 -7.50 0.73 -1.47
N THR A 346 -7.49 0.11 -2.65
CA THR A 346 -6.47 0.30 -3.68
C THR A 346 -7.14 0.65 -5.00
N THR A 347 -6.76 1.79 -5.57
CA THR A 347 -7.11 2.20 -6.95
C THR A 347 -5.82 2.55 -7.71
N PRO A 348 -5.85 2.84 -9.02
CA PRO A 348 -4.64 3.27 -9.71
C PRO A 348 -3.95 4.51 -9.09
N THR A 349 -4.74 5.41 -8.47
CA THR A 349 -4.26 6.70 -7.95
C THR A 349 -4.34 6.84 -6.43
N GLU A 350 -4.88 5.85 -5.72
CA GLU A 350 -5.13 5.97 -4.30
C GLU A 350 -4.74 4.70 -3.55
N ARG A 351 -4.22 4.91 -2.35
CA ARG A 351 -3.96 3.88 -1.35
C ARG A 351 -4.55 4.37 -0.03
N LEU A 352 -5.54 3.64 0.49
CA LEU A 352 -6.16 3.96 1.77
C LEU A 352 -6.16 2.75 2.70
N LEU A 353 -5.98 3.04 3.98
CA LEU A 353 -6.05 2.07 5.07
C LEU A 353 -7.16 2.48 6.03
N VAL A 354 -7.94 1.50 6.50
CA VAL A 354 -9.13 1.71 7.33
C VAL A 354 -8.93 1.05 8.69
N TYR A 355 -9.01 1.86 9.73
CA TYR A 355 -8.82 1.46 11.13
C TYR A 355 -10.07 1.76 11.96
N PRO A 356 -10.24 1.12 13.13
CA PRO A 356 -11.24 1.55 14.08
C PRO A 356 -10.98 3.02 14.48
N PHE A 357 -12.05 3.79 14.63
CA PHE A 357 -11.92 5.16 15.10
C PHE A 357 -11.62 5.18 16.60
N MET A 358 -10.46 5.73 16.95
CA MET A 358 -10.02 5.90 18.34
C MET A 358 -10.57 7.20 18.93
N GLN A 359 -11.61 7.11 19.75
CA GLN A 359 -12.33 8.27 20.28
C GLN A 359 -11.45 9.18 21.15
N ASN A 360 -10.50 8.58 21.89
CA ASN A 360 -9.59 9.27 22.80
C ASN A 360 -8.28 9.75 22.13
N LEU A 361 -8.21 9.66 20.79
CA LEU A 361 -7.06 10.08 19.96
C LEU A 361 -5.74 9.45 20.44
N SER A 362 -4.62 10.19 20.39
CA SER A 362 -3.31 9.72 20.81
C SER A 362 -3.01 10.09 22.26
N VAL A 363 -2.19 9.28 22.95
CA VAL A 363 -1.67 9.60 24.29
C VAL A 363 -1.06 11.01 24.33
N ALA A 364 -0.27 11.33 23.30
CA ALA A 364 0.33 12.64 23.08
C ALA A 364 -0.68 13.80 23.10
N SER A 365 -1.85 13.63 22.49
CA SER A 365 -2.90 14.66 22.46
C SER A 365 -3.56 14.84 23.84
N ARG A 366 -3.81 13.75 24.55
CA ARG A 366 -4.45 13.77 25.88
C ARG A 366 -3.53 14.26 27.00
N LEU A 367 -2.22 14.24 26.79
CA LEU A 367 -1.24 14.82 27.71
C LEU A 367 -1.01 16.32 27.48
N ARG A 368 -1.12 16.82 26.23
CA ARG A 368 -0.56 18.13 25.84
C ARG A 368 -1.56 19.10 25.20
N GLU A 369 -2.63 18.60 24.59
CA GLU A 369 -3.60 19.38 23.81
C GLU A 369 -4.97 19.36 24.48
N LEU A 370 -5.00 19.41 25.81
CA LEU A 370 -6.22 19.43 26.61
C LEU A 370 -7.07 20.66 26.26
N LYS A 371 -8.27 20.42 25.72
CA LYS A 371 -9.24 21.50 25.52
C LYS A 371 -9.86 21.90 26.87
N PRO A 372 -10.29 23.17 27.04
CA PRO A 372 -10.95 23.60 28.26
C PRO A 372 -12.17 22.72 28.58
N GLY A 373 -12.16 22.07 29.74
CA GLY A 373 -13.24 21.18 30.21
C GLY A 373 -13.06 19.69 29.88
N GLU A 374 -12.02 19.28 29.16
CA GLU A 374 -11.69 17.86 29.00
C GLU A 374 -10.96 17.32 30.25
N PRO A 375 -11.27 16.08 30.70
CA PRO A 375 -10.60 15.49 31.86
C PRO A 375 -9.12 15.23 31.56
N VAL A 376 -8.25 15.35 32.56
CA VAL A 376 -6.84 14.96 32.46
C VAL A 376 -6.75 13.43 32.46
N LEU A 377 -5.76 12.87 31.75
CA LEU A 377 -5.48 11.43 31.84
C LEU A 377 -4.97 11.10 33.24
N ASP A 378 -5.76 10.36 34.02
CA ASP A 378 -5.45 10.03 35.41
C ASP A 378 -4.30 9.02 35.53
N TRP A 379 -3.77 8.88 36.75
CA TRP A 379 -2.62 8.01 36.99
C TRP A 379 -2.88 6.52 36.72
N PRO A 380 -4.00 5.92 37.18
CA PRO A 380 -4.32 4.54 36.86
C PRO A 380 -4.37 4.28 35.35
N THR A 381 -4.97 5.19 34.58
CA THR A 381 -5.02 5.06 33.12
C THR A 381 -3.62 5.13 32.51
N ARG A 382 -2.75 6.05 32.95
CA ARG A 382 -1.35 6.11 32.46
C ARG A 382 -0.59 4.80 32.71
N LYS A 383 -0.82 4.15 33.86
CA LYS A 383 -0.25 2.83 34.18
C LYS A 383 -0.79 1.73 33.25
N CYS A 384 -2.09 1.71 32.99
CA CYS A 384 -2.68 0.79 32.02
C CYS A 384 -2.07 1.00 30.62
N VAL A 385 -1.89 2.26 30.20
CA VAL A 385 -1.29 2.61 28.91
C VAL A 385 0.15 2.12 28.79
N ALA A 386 0.97 2.33 29.83
CA ALA A 386 2.32 1.81 29.90
C ALA A 386 2.34 0.28 29.74
N LEU A 387 1.57 -0.44 30.56
CA LEU A 387 1.53 -1.90 30.55
C LEU A 387 0.98 -2.47 29.23
N GLY A 388 -0.10 -1.89 28.70
CA GLY A 388 -0.70 -2.30 27.42
C GLY A 388 0.25 -2.11 26.25
N THR A 389 0.96 -0.97 26.22
CA THR A 389 1.98 -0.71 25.19
C THR A 389 3.15 -1.69 25.30
N ALA A 390 3.64 -1.97 26.51
CA ALA A 390 4.74 -2.92 26.70
C ALA A 390 4.40 -4.31 26.17
N ARG A 391 3.19 -4.81 26.45
CA ARG A 391 2.68 -6.08 25.93
C ARG A 391 2.53 -6.07 24.41
N GLY A 392 2.09 -4.96 23.81
CA GLY A 392 2.00 -4.83 22.36
C GLY A 392 3.36 -4.85 21.66
N LEU A 393 4.38 -4.21 22.25
CA LEU A 393 5.74 -4.16 21.72
C LEU A 393 6.54 -5.45 21.92
N GLU A 394 6.11 -6.34 22.83
CA GLU A 394 6.65 -7.71 22.93
C GLU A 394 6.41 -8.50 21.62
N ASP A 395 5.26 -8.29 21.00
CA ASP A 395 4.83 -9.02 19.80
C ASP A 395 5.18 -8.29 18.48
N VAL A 396 5.20 -6.95 18.45
CA VAL A 396 5.40 -6.20 17.19
C VAL A 396 6.13 -4.87 17.37
N LYS A 397 7.01 -4.57 16.40
CA LYS A 397 7.62 -3.25 16.22
C LYS A 397 6.62 -2.22 15.72
N ALA A 398 6.49 -1.07 16.38
CA ALA A 398 5.56 -0.02 15.97
C ALA A 398 6.03 1.38 16.32
N ALA A 399 5.47 2.38 15.62
CA ALA A 399 5.91 3.77 15.73
C ALA A 399 5.03 4.64 16.65
N ASN A 400 3.78 4.24 16.96
CA ASN A 400 2.83 5.11 17.68
C ASN A 400 1.93 4.32 18.66
N VAL A 401 1.40 4.99 19.69
CA VAL A 401 0.42 4.43 20.65
C VAL A 401 -0.86 5.28 20.65
N LEU A 402 -2.00 4.63 20.45
CA LEU A 402 -3.35 5.19 20.44
C LEU A 402 -4.17 4.67 21.64
N LEU A 403 -5.30 5.30 21.94
CA LEU A 403 -6.21 4.89 23.02
C LEU A 403 -7.60 4.56 22.49
N ASP A 404 -8.15 3.43 22.89
CA ASP A 404 -9.53 3.04 22.54
C ASP A 404 -10.59 3.70 23.44
N GLU A 405 -11.85 3.24 23.35
CA GLU A 405 -12.97 3.80 24.12
C GLU A 405 -12.83 3.60 25.63
N ASP A 406 -12.13 2.55 26.06
CA ASP A 406 -11.91 2.18 27.46
C ASP A 406 -10.56 2.71 27.99
N PHE A 407 -9.87 3.55 27.21
CA PHE A 407 -8.51 4.07 27.47
C PHE A 407 -7.42 2.99 27.52
N GLU A 408 -7.65 1.84 26.89
CA GLU A 408 -6.62 0.83 26.71
C GLU A 408 -5.65 1.25 25.60
N ALA A 409 -4.36 1.01 25.83
CA ALA A 409 -3.32 1.34 24.87
C ALA A 409 -3.33 0.38 23.69
N VAL A 410 -3.36 0.95 22.49
CA VAL A 410 -3.34 0.23 21.23
C VAL A 410 -2.23 0.81 20.36
N VAL A 411 -1.21 0.00 20.13
CA VAL A 411 -0.03 0.37 19.36
C VAL A 411 -0.37 0.38 17.86
N GLY A 412 -0.06 1.45 17.15
CA GLY A 412 -0.38 1.68 15.74
C GLY A 412 0.75 2.29 14.91
N ASP A 413 0.44 2.55 13.63
CA ASP A 413 1.35 3.05 12.57
C ASP A 413 2.55 2.11 12.28
N PHE A 414 2.28 1.08 11.47
CA PHE A 414 3.26 0.05 11.11
C PHE A 414 3.97 0.34 9.77
N GLY A 415 3.73 1.48 9.14
CA GLY A 415 4.33 1.83 7.84
C GLY A 415 5.88 1.89 7.85
N LEU A 416 6.48 2.05 9.03
CA LEU A 416 7.94 1.98 9.24
C LEU A 416 8.42 0.63 9.80
N ALA A 417 7.49 -0.22 10.22
CA ALA A 417 7.82 -1.44 10.91
C ALA A 417 8.32 -2.51 9.91
N LYS A 418 9.15 -3.43 10.40
CA LYS A 418 9.88 -4.39 9.57
C LYS A 418 9.80 -5.77 10.18
N LEU A 419 9.44 -6.76 9.37
CA LEU A 419 9.62 -8.16 9.71
C LEU A 419 11.12 -8.45 9.85
N VAL A 420 11.52 -8.84 11.04
CA VAL A 420 12.87 -9.31 11.35
C VAL A 420 12.84 -10.82 11.24
N ASP A 421 13.73 -11.39 10.43
CA ASP A 421 13.99 -12.84 10.43
C ASP A 421 14.52 -13.21 11.82
N VAL A 422 13.93 -14.24 12.47
CA VAL A 422 14.19 -14.68 13.85
C VAL A 422 15.69 -14.87 14.16
N ARG A 423 16.53 -15.02 13.13
CA ARG A 423 17.97 -15.21 13.24
C ARG A 423 18.82 -13.94 13.18
N LYS A 424 18.24 -12.76 12.95
CA LYS A 424 18.97 -11.49 12.85
C LYS A 424 18.63 -10.56 14.01
N THR A 425 19.64 -10.20 14.80
CA THR A 425 19.50 -9.28 15.94
C THR A 425 19.44 -7.80 15.54
N ASN A 426 19.83 -7.47 14.30
CA ASN A 426 19.78 -6.11 13.78
C ASN A 426 19.44 -6.07 12.29
N VAL A 427 18.86 -4.96 11.86
CA VAL A 427 18.49 -4.69 10.47
C VAL A 427 19.07 -3.34 10.06
N THR A 428 19.84 -3.29 8.98
CA THR A 428 20.33 -2.03 8.40
C THR A 428 19.21 -1.33 7.63
N THR A 429 18.95 -0.08 7.99
CA THR A 429 17.82 0.68 7.44
C THR A 429 18.18 2.17 7.31
N GLN A 430 17.48 2.91 6.44
CA GLN A 430 17.49 4.37 6.55
C GLN A 430 16.94 4.75 7.94
N VAL A 431 17.64 5.65 8.63
CA VAL A 431 17.21 6.17 9.93
C VAL A 431 15.89 6.94 9.74
N ARG A 432 14.83 6.50 10.40
CA ARG A 432 13.50 7.12 10.40
C ARG A 432 12.90 7.02 11.81
N GLY A 433 12.16 8.05 12.25
CA GLY A 433 11.52 8.09 13.56
C GLY A 433 11.30 9.52 14.07
N THR A 434 10.64 9.66 15.22
CA THR A 434 10.44 10.95 15.88
C THR A 434 11.69 11.34 16.67
N MET A 435 12.21 12.54 16.40
CA MET A 435 13.39 13.06 17.09
C MET A 435 13.16 13.10 18.61
N GLY A 436 14.09 12.54 19.39
CA GLY A 436 13.96 12.35 20.84
C GLY A 436 13.62 10.90 21.25
N HIS A 437 12.98 10.13 20.37
CA HIS A 437 12.65 8.71 20.60
C HIS A 437 13.61 7.74 19.89
N ILE A 438 14.50 8.27 19.04
CA ILE A 438 15.47 7.47 18.28
C ILE A 438 16.68 7.13 19.18
N ALA A 439 17.01 5.84 19.27
CA ALA A 439 18.16 5.38 20.04
C ALA A 439 19.51 5.86 19.47
N PRO A 440 20.51 6.21 20.31
CA PRO A 440 21.79 6.76 19.86
C PRO A 440 22.58 5.84 18.90
N GLU A 441 22.55 4.53 19.11
CA GLU A 441 23.20 3.55 18.24
C GLU A 441 22.53 3.48 16.87
N TYR A 442 21.22 3.74 16.78
CA TYR A 442 20.51 3.74 15.51
C TYR A 442 20.89 4.97 14.68
N LEU A 443 21.03 6.14 15.32
CA LEU A 443 21.52 7.37 14.67
C LEU A 443 22.95 7.21 14.13
N SER A 444 23.83 6.56 14.90
CA SER A 444 25.24 6.43 14.53
C SER A 444 25.54 5.30 13.56
N THR A 445 24.78 4.18 13.61
CA THR A 445 25.07 2.98 12.81
C THR A 445 24.07 2.71 11.69
N GLY A 446 22.88 3.34 11.71
CA GLY A 446 21.77 3.02 10.81
C GLY A 446 21.18 1.62 11.02
N LYS A 447 21.56 0.91 12.09
CA LYS A 447 21.05 -0.41 12.45
C LYS A 447 19.94 -0.28 13.48
N SER A 448 18.77 -0.85 13.17
CA SER A 448 17.66 -0.93 14.10
C SER A 448 17.52 -2.37 14.62
N SER A 449 17.12 -2.50 15.89
CA SER A 449 16.92 -3.77 16.61
C SER A 449 15.76 -3.65 17.59
N GLU A 450 15.36 -4.74 18.23
CA GLU A 450 14.39 -4.72 19.34
C GLU A 450 14.78 -3.71 20.44
N LYS A 451 16.08 -3.54 20.70
CA LYS A 451 16.59 -2.61 21.71
C LYS A 451 16.40 -1.15 21.33
N THR A 452 16.26 -0.85 20.03
CA THR A 452 15.91 0.52 19.58
C THR A 452 14.46 0.86 19.92
N ASP A 453 13.57 -0.14 19.93
CA ASP A 453 12.16 0.04 20.30
C ASP A 453 12.03 0.15 21.84
N VAL A 454 12.79 -0.64 22.60
CA VAL A 454 12.89 -0.51 24.07
C VAL A 454 13.30 0.92 24.48
N PHE A 455 14.27 1.51 23.77
CA PHE A 455 14.69 2.89 24.03
C PHE A 455 13.54 3.89 23.80
N GLY A 456 12.86 3.80 22.66
CA GLY A 456 11.71 4.65 22.33
C GLY A 456 10.57 4.50 23.35
N TYR A 457 10.31 3.27 23.81
CA TYR A 457 9.33 2.97 24.87
C TYR A 457 9.70 3.65 26.20
N GLY A 458 10.97 3.61 26.59
CA GLY A 458 11.43 4.29 27.81
C GLY A 458 11.22 5.81 27.75
N ILE A 459 11.45 6.44 26.59
CA ILE A 459 11.13 7.87 26.40
C ILE A 459 9.63 8.12 26.50
N MET A 460 8.79 7.26 25.91
CA MET A 460 7.33 7.36 26.03
C MET A 460 6.86 7.26 27.49
N LEU A 461 7.46 6.40 28.31
CA LEU A 461 7.17 6.35 29.75
C LEU A 461 7.50 7.68 30.44
N LEU A 462 8.61 8.32 30.09
CA LEU A 462 8.94 9.64 30.63
C LEU A 462 7.92 10.69 30.20
N GLU A 463 7.45 10.67 28.95
CA GLU A 463 6.37 11.56 28.48
C GLU A 463 5.06 11.31 29.25
N LEU A 464 4.71 10.04 29.53
CA LEU A 464 3.54 9.69 30.35
C LEU A 464 3.65 10.21 31.78
N VAL A 465 4.81 10.07 32.43
CA VAL A 465 5.00 10.53 33.81
C VAL A 465 5.01 12.06 33.89
N THR A 466 5.68 12.73 32.95
CA THR A 466 5.95 14.17 33.00
C THR A 466 4.88 15.02 32.31
N GLY A 467 4.14 14.46 31.36
CA GLY A 467 3.27 15.20 30.45
C GLY A 467 4.02 16.07 29.44
N GLN A 468 5.35 15.98 29.39
CA GLN A 468 6.22 16.85 28.59
C GLN A 468 6.67 16.17 27.29
N ARG A 469 7.23 16.96 26.35
CA ARG A 469 7.81 16.42 25.11
C ARG A 469 9.22 15.87 25.35
N ALA A 470 9.59 14.83 24.62
CA ALA A 470 10.95 14.28 24.61
C ALA A 470 12.03 15.34 24.27
N ILE A 471 11.69 16.28 23.38
CA ILE A 471 12.49 17.46 23.05
C ILE A 471 11.63 18.70 23.25
N ASP A 472 12.14 19.64 24.05
CA ASP A 472 11.48 20.92 24.28
C ASP A 472 12.52 22.04 24.20
N PHE A 473 12.46 22.81 23.10
CA PHE A 473 13.37 23.91 22.87
C PHE A 473 13.09 25.11 23.79
N SER A 474 11.93 25.18 24.44
CA SER A 474 11.66 26.23 25.42
C SER A 474 12.51 26.09 26.69
N ARG A 475 13.02 24.88 27.00
CA ARG A 475 13.97 24.66 28.10
C ARG A 475 15.33 25.32 27.89
N LEU A 476 15.68 25.69 26.66
CA LEU A 476 16.94 26.39 26.34
C LEU A 476 17.06 27.74 27.05
N GLU A 477 15.95 28.35 27.48
CA GLU A 477 15.96 29.65 28.15
C GLU A 477 16.18 29.52 29.68
N GLU A 478 15.96 28.33 30.27
CA GLU A 478 15.97 28.12 31.73
C GLU A 478 17.02 27.09 32.22
N GLU A 479 17.38 26.07 31.42
CA GLU A 479 18.32 25.00 31.80
C GLU A 479 19.26 24.56 30.64
N ASP A 480 20.38 23.90 30.95
CA ASP A 480 21.33 23.36 29.95
C ASP A 480 20.84 22.05 29.26
N ASP A 481 19.68 21.49 29.66
CA ASP A 481 19.21 20.16 29.26
C ASP A 481 18.03 20.23 28.26
N VAL A 482 18.31 20.12 26.95
CA VAL A 482 17.29 20.13 25.87
C VAL A 482 16.46 18.83 25.82
N LEU A 483 17.06 17.73 26.26
CA LEU A 483 16.46 16.39 26.23
C LEU A 483 15.73 16.09 27.54
N LEU A 484 14.49 15.59 27.45
CA LEU A 484 13.71 15.17 28.61
C LEU A 484 14.45 14.14 29.48
N LEU A 485 15.18 13.22 28.84
CA LEU A 485 15.93 12.17 29.53
C LEU A 485 16.99 12.74 30.49
N ASP A 486 17.72 13.77 30.06
CA ASP A 486 18.81 14.36 30.85
C ASP A 486 18.25 15.12 32.06
N HIS A 487 17.17 15.88 31.84
CA HIS A 487 16.45 16.58 32.90
C HIS A 487 15.89 15.60 33.96
N VAL A 488 15.26 14.49 33.53
CA VAL A 488 14.75 13.45 34.44
C VAL A 488 15.89 12.79 35.21
N LYS A 489 17.02 12.44 34.56
CA LYS A 489 18.20 11.87 35.25
C LYS A 489 18.75 12.81 36.31
N LYS A 490 18.79 14.12 36.04
CA LYS A 490 19.21 15.14 37.00
C LYS A 490 18.28 15.18 38.22
N LEU A 491 16.96 15.30 38.01
CA LEU A 491 15.98 15.35 39.10
C LEU A 491 15.92 14.06 39.91
N GLN A 492 16.07 12.91 39.26
CA GLN A 492 16.12 11.61 39.93
C GLN A 492 17.35 11.51 40.85
N ARG A 493 18.52 11.97 40.41
CA ARG A 493 19.74 12.02 41.24
C ARG A 493 19.59 12.93 42.45
N GLU A 494 18.87 14.03 42.28
CA GLU A 494 18.54 14.97 43.37
C GLU A 494 17.41 14.46 44.29
N LYS A 495 16.84 13.27 44.00
CA LYS A 495 15.69 12.68 44.71
C LYS A 495 14.45 13.58 44.72
N LYS A 496 14.28 14.43 43.69
CA LYS A 496 13.15 15.34 43.53
C LYS A 496 12.09 14.75 42.61
N LEU A 497 11.55 13.59 42.97
CA LEU A 497 10.56 12.88 42.15
C LEU A 497 9.29 13.69 41.93
N ASP A 498 8.84 14.47 42.93
CA ASP A 498 7.65 15.32 42.81
C ASP A 498 7.77 16.42 41.74
N ALA A 499 9.00 16.82 41.39
CA ALA A 499 9.25 17.81 40.34
C ALA A 499 9.16 17.20 38.93
N ILE A 500 9.24 15.88 38.82
CA ILE A 500 9.19 15.14 37.55
C ILE A 500 7.73 14.92 37.12
N VAL A 501 6.83 14.70 38.08
CA VAL A 501 5.45 14.28 37.78
C VAL A 501 4.64 15.43 37.16
N ASP A 502 3.80 15.08 36.19
CA ASP A 502 2.87 15.99 35.54
C ASP A 502 2.04 16.78 36.57
N ARG A 503 2.17 18.10 36.53
CA ARG A 503 1.48 19.03 37.44
C ARG A 503 -0.03 18.91 37.33
N ASN A 504 -0.56 18.50 36.18
CA ASN A 504 -2.00 18.36 35.94
C ASN A 504 -2.64 17.18 36.70
N LEU A 505 -1.83 16.26 37.24
CA LEU A 505 -2.33 15.15 38.06
C LEU A 505 -2.73 15.58 39.48
N ASN A 506 -2.43 16.82 39.89
CA ASN A 506 -2.84 17.39 41.19
C ASN A 506 -2.53 16.48 42.40
N ARG A 507 -1.37 15.80 42.39
CA ARG A 507 -0.94 14.83 43.42
C ARG A 507 -1.84 13.59 43.59
N ASN A 508 -2.72 13.30 42.62
CA ASN A 508 -3.53 12.09 42.60
C ASN A 508 -2.76 10.91 41.96
N TYR A 509 -1.69 10.49 42.61
CA TYR A 509 -0.83 9.38 42.18
C TYR A 509 -0.12 8.74 43.38
N ASN A 510 0.30 7.49 43.24
CA ASN A 510 1.16 6.83 44.23
C ASN A 510 2.63 7.05 43.85
N ILE A 511 3.39 7.70 44.73
CA ILE A 511 4.81 8.03 44.47
C ILE A 511 5.68 6.79 44.21
N HIS A 512 5.37 5.64 44.81
CA HIS A 512 6.11 4.40 44.56
C HIS A 512 5.86 3.86 43.16
N GLU A 513 4.64 4.01 42.63
CA GLU A 513 4.32 3.62 41.26
C GLU A 513 4.97 4.56 40.24
N VAL A 514 5.02 5.86 40.55
CA VAL A 514 5.75 6.84 39.74
C VAL A 514 7.24 6.49 39.70
N GLU A 515 7.84 6.24 40.87
CA GLU A 515 9.23 5.86 41.00
C GLU A 515 9.53 4.59 40.20
N MET A 516 8.70 3.56 40.33
CA MET A 516 8.79 2.32 39.55
C MET A 516 8.80 2.60 38.05
N MET A 517 7.89 3.44 37.55
CA MET A 517 7.79 3.77 36.12
C MET A 517 9.01 4.56 35.61
N ILE A 518 9.52 5.49 36.41
CA ILE A 518 10.75 6.25 36.10
C ILE A 518 11.96 5.30 36.05
N GLN A 519 12.10 4.40 37.02
CA GLN A 519 13.20 3.43 37.06
C GLN A 519 13.19 2.53 35.83
N VAL A 520 12.03 1.97 35.47
CA VAL A 520 11.85 1.19 34.23
C VAL A 520 12.23 2.02 33.00
N ALA A 521 11.77 3.27 32.92
CA ALA A 521 12.10 4.17 31.81
C ALA A 521 13.62 4.42 31.68
N LEU A 522 14.31 4.61 32.80
CA LEU A 522 15.76 4.83 32.83
C LEU A 522 16.54 3.57 32.45
N LEU A 523 16.10 2.38 32.87
CA LEU A 523 16.67 1.11 32.44
C LEU A 523 16.50 0.88 30.94
N CYS A 524 15.36 1.28 30.37
CA CYS A 524 15.07 1.18 28.94
C CYS A 524 15.88 2.15 28.08
N THR A 525 16.30 3.29 28.63
CA THR A 525 16.97 4.39 27.89
C THR A 525 18.48 4.42 28.08
N GLN A 526 19.09 3.30 28.48
CA GLN A 526 20.53 3.19 28.62
C GLN A 526 21.26 3.39 27.29
N SER A 527 22.45 4.02 27.33
CA SER A 527 23.23 4.34 26.13
C SER A 527 23.68 3.09 25.38
N SER A 528 23.97 2.01 26.11
CA SER A 528 24.31 0.70 25.53
C SER A 528 23.04 -0.12 25.27
N PRO A 529 22.85 -0.68 24.07
CA PRO A 529 21.69 -1.53 23.77
C PRO A 529 21.64 -2.82 24.59
N GLU A 530 22.80 -3.38 24.93
CA GLU A 530 22.90 -4.67 25.64
C GLU A 530 22.44 -4.58 27.09
N ASP A 531 22.57 -3.40 27.70
CA ASP A 531 22.17 -3.17 29.09
C ASP A 531 20.66 -2.94 29.22
N ARG A 532 19.97 -2.67 28.11
CA ARG A 532 18.52 -2.44 28.10
C ARG A 532 17.77 -3.77 28.29
N PRO A 533 16.68 -3.79 29.06
CA PRO A 533 15.84 -4.98 29.23
C PRO A 533 15.19 -5.43 27.91
N ALA A 534 14.75 -6.68 27.86
CA ALA A 534 13.80 -7.12 26.84
C ALA A 534 12.38 -6.61 27.18
N MET A 535 11.49 -6.44 26.19
CA MET A 535 10.13 -5.95 26.45
C MET A 535 9.34 -6.87 27.39
N SER A 536 9.54 -8.19 27.33
CA SER A 536 8.93 -9.15 28.27
C SER A 536 9.41 -8.93 29.72
N GLU A 537 10.68 -8.57 29.92
CA GLU A 537 11.20 -8.20 31.24
C GLU A 537 10.62 -6.85 31.71
N VAL A 538 10.42 -5.91 30.79
CA VAL A 538 9.76 -4.63 31.07
C VAL A 538 8.32 -4.85 31.55
N VAL A 539 7.57 -5.75 30.91
CA VAL A 539 6.21 -6.12 31.35
C VAL A 539 6.25 -6.66 32.79
N ARG A 540 7.15 -7.60 33.10
CA ARG A 540 7.30 -8.14 34.46
C ARG A 540 7.65 -7.08 35.49
N MET A 541 8.57 -6.15 35.16
CA MET A 541 8.94 -5.05 36.05
C MET A 541 7.76 -4.10 36.32
N LEU A 542 6.92 -3.81 35.32
CA LEU A 542 5.73 -2.96 35.49
C LEU A 542 4.61 -3.66 36.27
N GLU A 543 4.57 -5.00 36.24
CA GLU A 543 3.70 -5.83 37.08
C GLU A 543 4.22 -5.96 38.53
N GLY A 544 5.45 -5.51 38.80
CA GLY A 544 6.05 -5.45 40.14
C GLY A 544 7.10 -6.54 40.41
N GLU A 545 7.52 -7.31 39.41
CA GLU A 545 8.51 -8.38 39.56
C GLU A 545 9.92 -7.96 39.11
N GLY A 546 10.94 -8.22 39.92
CA GLY A 546 12.35 -8.16 39.51
C GLY A 546 12.96 -6.77 39.29
N LEU A 547 12.20 -5.68 39.46
CA LEU A 547 12.72 -4.32 39.28
C LEU A 547 13.78 -3.95 40.31
N ALA A 548 13.57 -4.28 41.59
CA ALA A 548 14.45 -3.87 42.68
C ALA A 548 15.89 -4.40 42.50
N GLU A 549 16.03 -5.69 42.20
CA GLU A 549 17.31 -6.36 41.96
C GLU A 549 18.04 -5.72 40.76
N ARG A 550 17.32 -5.56 39.64
CA ARG A 550 17.88 -4.98 38.41
C ARG A 550 18.28 -3.52 38.57
N TRP A 551 17.52 -2.77 39.37
CA TRP A 551 17.81 -1.38 39.65
C TRP A 551 19.05 -1.21 40.53
N GLU A 552 19.24 -2.09 41.52
CA GLU A 552 20.43 -2.11 42.37
C GLU A 552 21.70 -2.43 41.56
N GLU A 553 21.64 -3.42 40.67
CA GLU A 553 22.73 -3.74 39.74
C GLU A 553 23.12 -2.52 38.88
N TRP A 554 22.12 -1.83 38.31
CA TRP A 554 22.33 -0.65 37.51
C TRP A 554 23.00 0.49 38.31
N GLN A 555 22.54 0.74 39.54
CA GLN A 555 23.12 1.76 40.41
C GLN A 555 24.61 1.48 40.70
N HIS A 556 24.97 0.22 40.94
CA HIS A 556 26.37 -0.17 41.15
C HIS A 556 27.24 0.08 39.91
N VAL A 557 26.75 -0.29 38.73
CA VAL A 557 27.46 -0.08 37.46
C VAL A 557 27.61 1.41 37.15
N GLU A 558 26.57 2.20 37.34
CA GLU A 558 26.58 3.64 37.03
C GLU A 558 27.54 4.41 37.96
N VAL A 559 27.56 4.07 39.26
CA VAL A 559 28.53 4.63 40.21
C VAL A 559 29.97 4.30 39.77
N THR A 560 30.21 3.07 39.32
CA THR A 560 31.54 2.63 38.87
C THR A 560 31.96 3.36 37.60
N ARG A 561 31.07 3.45 36.61
CA ARG A 561 31.29 4.20 35.35
C ARG A 561 31.58 5.67 35.61
N ARG A 562 30.87 6.27 36.56
CA ARG A 562 31.08 7.67 36.96
C ARG A 562 32.44 7.87 37.61
N GLN A 563 32.83 6.99 38.53
CA GLN A 563 34.15 7.06 39.16
C GLN A 563 35.28 6.91 38.12
N GLU A 564 35.11 6.04 37.12
CA GLU A 564 36.05 5.91 36.01
C GLU A 564 36.10 7.16 35.13
N TYR A 565 34.94 7.74 34.79
CA TYR A 565 34.86 8.98 34.03
C TYR A 565 35.49 10.14 34.79
N GLU A 566 35.22 10.32 36.08
CA GLU A 566 35.84 11.34 36.93
C GLU A 566 37.35 11.12 37.08
N ARG A 567 37.84 9.88 37.02
CA ARG A 567 39.28 9.57 36.98
C ARG A 567 39.90 9.90 35.62
N LEU A 568 39.18 9.69 34.52
CA LEU A 568 39.61 10.06 33.17
C LEU A 568 39.62 11.58 33.00
N GLN A 569 38.56 12.28 33.42
CA GLN A 569 38.46 13.74 33.41
C GLN A 569 39.59 14.39 34.21
N ARG A 570 39.86 13.89 35.43
CA ARG A 570 40.99 14.36 36.24
C ARG A 570 42.35 14.10 35.58
N ARG A 571 42.51 13.01 34.82
CA ARG A 571 43.72 12.74 34.02
C ARG A 571 43.86 13.74 32.87
N PHE A 572 42.78 14.02 32.14
CA PHE A 572 42.78 15.01 31.06
C PHE A 572 43.02 16.44 31.56
N ASP A 573 42.47 16.80 32.71
CA ASP A 573 42.69 18.13 33.31
C ASP A 573 44.11 18.25 33.88
N TRP A 574 44.68 17.17 34.45
CA TRP A 574 46.07 17.10 34.88
C TRP A 574 47.07 17.30 33.72
N GLU A 575 46.84 16.65 32.58
CA GLU A 575 47.65 16.83 31.36
C GLU A 575 47.54 18.24 30.79
N ARG A 576 46.35 18.87 30.85
CA ARG A 576 46.16 20.26 30.43
C ARG A 576 46.92 21.25 31.31
N THR A 577 46.98 21.01 32.63
CA THR A 577 47.80 21.82 33.56
C THR A 577 49.31 21.67 33.38
N GLN A 578 49.79 20.51 32.89
CA GLN A 578 51.21 20.33 32.56
C GLN A 578 51.64 21.09 31.29
N PHE A 579 50.73 21.30 30.34
CA PHE A 579 51.01 22.09 29.13
C PHE A 579 50.98 23.61 29.37
N THR A 580 50.25 24.10 30.38
CA THR A 580 50.25 25.53 30.74
C THR A 580 51.44 25.98 31.58
N THR A 581 52.30 25.07 32.04
CA THR A 581 53.46 25.38 32.92
C THR A 581 54.83 25.24 32.24
N ARG A 582 54.90 24.94 30.94
CA ARG A 582 56.16 24.95 30.18
C ARG A 582 56.30 26.24 29.36
N THR A 583 57.26 27.07 29.77
CA THR A 583 57.79 28.20 28.99
C THR A 583 58.33 27.73 27.63
N PRO A 584 58.17 28.51 26.55
CA PRO A 584 58.57 28.09 25.21
C PRO A 584 60.07 28.31 25.03
N SER A 585 60.85 27.23 25.00
CA SER A 585 62.22 27.28 24.47
C SER A 585 62.51 26.02 23.67
N SER A 586 62.91 26.27 22.41
CA SER A 586 63.42 25.38 21.37
C SER A 586 62.50 24.26 20.88
N CYS A 587 61.75 24.55 19.82
CA CYS A 587 61.35 23.55 18.85
C CYS A 587 62.56 23.19 17.97
N LEU A 588 63.03 21.95 18.06
CA LEU A 588 63.77 21.30 16.98
C LEU A 588 62.91 20.16 16.47
N GLU A 589 62.73 20.18 15.16
CA GLU A 589 62.05 19.18 14.34
C GLU A 589 62.75 17.83 14.50
N ASP A 590 62.03 16.85 15.05
CA ASP A 590 62.00 15.45 14.62
C ASP A 590 61.33 14.63 15.73
N ASP A 591 60.01 14.40 15.56
CA ASP A 591 59.28 13.23 16.05
C ASP A 591 57.77 13.38 15.78
N LYS A 592 57.42 13.79 14.55
CA LYS A 592 56.04 13.74 14.04
C LYS A 592 55.74 12.40 13.36
N VAL A 593 56.15 11.28 13.94
CA VAL A 593 55.72 9.94 13.48
C VAL A 593 55.58 9.02 14.69
N GLY A 594 54.58 9.27 15.53
CA GLY A 594 54.43 8.44 16.74
C GLY A 594 53.24 8.69 17.64
N PHE A 595 52.20 9.45 17.27
CA PHE A 595 51.02 9.64 18.12
C PHE A 595 49.75 9.91 17.30
N TYR A 596 49.39 8.99 16.40
CA TYR A 596 48.05 8.91 15.78
C TYR A 596 47.56 7.46 15.70
N ARG A 597 47.83 6.68 16.75
CA ARG A 597 47.15 5.41 16.96
C ARG A 597 46.71 5.34 18.41
N THR A 598 45.42 5.09 18.59
CA THR A 598 44.69 4.88 19.84
C THR A 598 44.04 6.14 20.42
N LEU A 599 42.93 6.56 19.80
CA LEU A 599 41.68 7.04 20.45
C LEU A 599 40.66 7.39 19.35
N ILE A 600 40.11 6.36 18.70
CA ILE A 600 38.79 6.42 18.07
C ILE A 600 37.93 5.43 18.86
N VAL A 601 37.62 5.81 20.10
CA VAL A 601 36.58 5.17 20.91
C VAL A 601 35.90 6.31 21.67
N GLN A 602 34.61 6.49 21.40
CA GLN A 602 33.64 7.29 22.15
C GLN A 602 33.81 8.81 22.17
N ASP A 603 33.33 9.46 21.11
CA ASP A 603 32.94 10.88 21.12
C ASP A 603 31.40 11.03 21.08
N ILE A 604 30.69 10.31 21.96
CA ILE A 604 29.21 10.40 22.10
C ILE A 604 28.79 10.96 23.48
N HIS A 605 29.74 11.36 24.33
CA HIS A 605 29.42 12.00 25.62
C HIS A 605 30.18 13.31 25.82
N LYS A 606 29.63 14.38 25.22
CA LYS A 606 29.69 15.73 25.79
C LYS A 606 28.29 16.34 25.78
N PRO A 607 27.89 17.04 26.87
CA PRO A 607 26.82 18.02 26.80
C PRO A 607 27.32 19.24 26.01
N PHE A 608 26.50 19.73 25.08
CA PHE A 608 26.74 20.99 24.39
C PHE A 608 26.59 22.14 25.39
N ALA A 609 27.70 22.52 26.04
CA ALA A 609 27.85 23.82 26.68
C ALA A 609 29.21 24.39 26.27
N MET A 610 29.28 24.93 25.05
CA MET A 610 30.27 25.96 24.72
C MET A 610 29.75 26.77 23.53
N ASN A 611 29.14 27.92 23.85
CA ASN A 611 29.07 29.06 22.96
C ASN A 611 30.50 29.47 22.56
N ARG A 612 30.97 29.06 21.38
CA ARG A 612 31.85 29.86 20.52
C ARG A 612 31.59 29.48 19.06
N VAL A 613 31.16 30.46 18.28
CA VAL A 613 31.20 30.45 16.82
C VAL A 613 32.62 30.05 16.39
N LEU A 614 32.75 28.87 15.79
CA LEU A 614 33.95 28.44 15.09
C LEU A 614 33.51 28.01 13.70
N VAL A 615 33.75 28.91 12.75
CA VAL A 615 33.77 28.64 11.31
C VAL A 615 34.75 27.50 11.09
N LEU A 616 34.24 26.31 10.73
CA LEU A 616 35.07 25.16 10.39
C LEU A 616 35.49 25.27 8.91
N ASP A 617 36.73 25.69 8.74
CA ASP A 617 37.51 25.62 7.51
C ASP A 617 37.71 24.15 7.11
N PHE A 618 37.11 23.73 6.00
CA PHE A 618 37.22 22.36 5.47
C PHE A 618 38.47 22.25 4.58
N ARG A 619 39.57 21.70 5.14
CA ARG A 619 40.64 21.12 4.31
C ARG A 619 40.47 19.60 4.20
N LEU A 620 40.08 19.20 2.99
CA LEU A 620 40.09 17.87 2.40
C LEU A 620 41.39 17.09 2.70
N GLN A 621 41.27 15.79 3.02
CA GLN A 621 42.11 14.77 2.38
C GLN A 621 41.47 13.36 2.35
N MET A 622 40.98 13.03 1.15
CA MET A 622 41.04 11.75 0.42
C MET A 622 40.30 10.50 0.95
N VAL A 623 39.08 10.30 0.40
CA VAL A 623 38.47 8.99 0.11
C VAL A 623 38.19 8.95 -1.41
N PRO A 624 38.47 7.86 -2.14
CA PRO A 624 38.51 7.85 -3.60
C PRO A 624 37.14 8.12 -4.25
N ALA A 625 37.20 8.96 -5.29
CA ALA A 625 36.06 9.47 -6.04
C ALA A 625 35.41 8.38 -6.91
N HIS A 626 34.36 7.72 -6.38
CA HIS A 626 33.29 7.18 -7.24
C HIS A 626 31.92 6.98 -6.57
N VAL A 627 31.69 7.49 -5.34
CA VAL A 627 30.43 7.24 -4.58
C VAL A 627 29.76 8.53 -4.04
N MET A 628 30.20 9.72 -4.44
CA MET A 628 29.65 10.99 -3.92
C MET A 628 29.17 11.93 -5.03
N TRP A 629 28.24 11.47 -5.86
CA TRP A 629 27.37 12.35 -6.64
C TRP A 629 25.92 11.92 -6.37
N GLY A 630 25.27 12.57 -5.41
CA GLY A 630 23.88 12.27 -5.04
C GLY A 630 23.28 13.08 -3.90
N HIS A 631 24.08 13.68 -3.01
CA HIS A 631 23.56 14.38 -1.83
C HIS A 631 24.14 15.79 -1.65
N PHE A 632 23.89 16.66 -2.61
CA PHE A 632 24.16 18.11 -2.49
C PHE A 632 22.90 18.99 -2.54
N TRP A 633 21.70 18.39 -2.51
CA TRP A 633 20.43 19.13 -2.62
C TRP A 633 19.67 19.37 -1.31
N ASP A 634 20.01 18.69 -0.19
CA ASP A 634 19.26 18.85 1.08
C ASP A 634 19.79 19.95 2.01
N TYR A 635 20.96 20.53 1.76
CA TYR A 635 21.52 21.61 2.60
C TYR A 635 21.03 23.01 2.22
N LYS A 636 20.37 23.17 1.07
CA LYS A 636 19.86 24.48 0.62
C LYS A 636 18.56 24.87 1.36
N LEU A 637 17.75 23.88 1.75
CA LEU A 637 16.51 24.09 2.50
C LEU A 637 16.79 24.56 3.95
N LEU A 638 17.90 24.08 4.53
CA LEU A 638 18.35 24.43 5.87
C LEU A 638 18.81 25.89 5.98
N ILE A 639 19.30 26.50 4.90
CA ILE A 639 19.69 27.92 4.87
C ILE A 639 18.48 28.82 4.57
N GLU A 640 17.56 28.41 3.68
CA GLU A 640 16.40 29.24 3.34
C GLU A 640 15.35 29.31 4.48
N VAL A 641 15.17 28.25 5.27
CA VAL A 641 14.31 28.29 6.47
C VAL A 641 14.94 29.14 7.58
N PHE A 642 16.27 29.09 7.74
CA PHE A 642 17.00 29.92 8.71
C PHE A 642 16.95 31.41 8.37
N ILE A 643 17.01 31.78 7.07
CA ILE A 643 16.91 33.16 6.59
C ILE A 643 15.47 33.69 6.66
N SER A 644 14.46 32.83 6.47
CA SER A 644 13.05 33.22 6.58
C SER A 644 12.64 33.53 8.03
N TYR A 645 13.16 32.78 9.00
CA TYR A 645 12.84 32.96 10.41
C TYR A 645 13.45 34.27 11.00
N PHE A 646 14.62 34.70 10.51
CA PHE A 646 15.27 35.95 10.95
C PHE A 646 14.86 37.21 10.18
N ARG A 647 14.06 37.11 9.11
CA ARG A 647 13.49 38.28 8.40
C ARG A 647 12.16 38.79 8.97
N GLY A 648 11.58 38.08 9.94
CA GLY A 648 10.27 38.41 10.52
C GLY A 648 10.29 39.32 11.75
N SER A 649 11.45 39.67 12.30
CA SER A 649 11.53 40.45 13.54
C SER A 649 12.65 41.50 13.50
N SER A 650 12.26 42.73 13.82
CA SER A 650 13.08 43.94 14.04
C SER A 650 13.55 44.74 12.81
N SER A 651 12.74 45.75 12.52
CA SER A 651 13.19 47.05 12.04
C SER A 651 14.12 47.71 13.08
N SER A 652 15.38 47.95 12.72
CA SER A 652 16.15 49.18 13.02
C SER A 652 17.65 48.91 13.11
N ALA A 653 18.40 49.67 12.31
CA ALA A 653 19.77 50.12 12.51
C ALA A 653 20.94 49.12 12.36
N ASP A 654 21.70 49.46 11.32
CA ASP A 654 23.16 49.48 11.19
C ASP A 654 23.92 48.23 10.73
N GLY A 655 24.66 48.48 9.65
CA GLY A 655 25.16 47.50 8.70
C GLY A 655 26.43 46.80 9.14
N ILE A 656 26.54 45.55 8.69
CA ILE A 656 27.79 44.82 8.60
C ILE A 656 27.79 44.12 7.24
N GLU A 657 28.59 44.64 6.30
CA GLU A 657 28.95 43.95 5.05
C GLU A 657 29.82 42.73 5.38
N PHE A 658 29.48 41.57 4.82
CA PHE A 658 30.40 40.43 4.73
C PHE A 658 30.86 40.28 3.28
N THR A 659 32.08 40.74 3.02
CA THR A 659 32.86 40.42 1.81
C THR A 659 33.16 38.93 1.76
N THR A 660 32.93 38.34 0.59
CA THR A 660 33.13 36.93 0.27
C THR A 660 34.62 36.63 0.07
N ILE A 661 35.16 35.62 0.77
CA ILE A 661 36.31 34.82 0.32
C ILE A 661 35.91 33.35 0.42
#